data_AF-D8Q703-F1
#
_entry.id   AF-D8Q703-F1
#
_cell.length_a   1.000
_cell.length_b   1.000
_cell.length_c   1.000
_cell.angle_alpha   90.00
_cell.angle_beta   90.00
_cell.angle_gamma   90.00
#
_symmetry.space_group_name_H-M   'P 1'
#
loop_
_entity.id
_entity.type
_entity.pdbx_description
1 polymer ?
#
loop_
_entity_poly.entity_id
_entity_poly.type
_entity_poly.pdbx_seq_one_letter_code
_entity_poly.pdbx_strand_id
1 'polypeptide(L)'
;MSREQLSSILARAQGEAVDFSVVLSDLLAVLSRQPLQPLNPDHITPSGCRTLLSRRPEIGALLQEAIVKQDYDQILSSSLLLFEDAHLQFREPLSLTDVAFARDIAEFISNQSMLINGAGTGKTRLLLEGLSTRWGLYLPCFVEPVGPGACDLRDGLLNISLMMATSETSAQAPNAGLSAEDAEYTRRTIAQILLSRLVIFEEYLRHARLDDMNLRMRWLMFQLFPNFPECHDMFVKFCTLMSTHDASPEYIDERITDTILKIRALLGPDEPIYCVLDDVQYAHSRRAGDSTLLRQIICTWDRYEGLTFVLAGQPFELDQYNPPDAPVYRLWTDTGSFDGDEAHRAFVRRYLPPDLAFSEIMEKLLNRVSLWLRGRITTYFIYCLLVAGFQNPHTLLTSYVRMHCGIQPADGPKLTNTILRDDYDLLVGGHNRYEPASTLPRDPQAWSSAQTVLHRLIVFGQDTVRLRGDCLHLVAREFATFADADGNEVIVCEPFFVFPLAYLLFQRWGPSNGYLSTSAASALHMSPHHPSFHLASIPLLLIALKGDSKLCDVFAFSEPIPEWAQQTCKLVRLTRSQEGTELHAVPFSTPLPQRESEDVWATESPDWLQHTSAGPFCVASGFSRADLLFVTQLAKGDVLYVALKVVLKNEHVGVSTEYIQLCLDSLASGRLFQASNSAKQLSLYLQTPIVGSGQPRMLRAFATFPEATEIGALPEDFSSDPRAVLRMDVLQKLSESIPWKASRSRIYAALIDRRKQLMVGDASIQVDSEGRMPDDFTE
;
A
#
# COMPACT_ATOMS: atom_id res chain seq x y z
N MET A 1 35.90 -8.26 -23.03
CA MET A 1 36.05 -9.68 -22.64
C MET A 1 35.22 -10.69 -23.45
N SER A 2 34.12 -10.34 -24.13
CA SER A 2 33.24 -11.33 -24.78
C SER A 2 33.89 -12.18 -25.89
N ARG A 3 34.73 -11.60 -26.76
CA ARG A 3 35.29 -12.32 -27.93
C ARG A 3 36.25 -13.45 -27.59
N GLU A 4 37.15 -13.24 -26.62
CA GLU A 4 38.10 -14.27 -26.20
C GLU A 4 37.40 -15.45 -25.50
N GLN A 5 36.37 -15.16 -24.69
CA GLN A 5 35.56 -16.19 -24.04
C GLN A 5 34.75 -17.01 -25.06
N LEU A 6 34.11 -16.35 -26.02
CA LEU A 6 33.39 -17.03 -27.11
C LEU A 6 34.34 -17.90 -27.95
N SER A 7 35.52 -17.37 -28.30
CA SER A 7 36.55 -18.12 -29.02
C SER A 7 37.04 -19.35 -28.24
N SER A 8 37.24 -19.21 -26.93
CA SER A 8 37.62 -20.32 -26.04
C SER A 8 36.55 -21.42 -25.99
N ILE A 9 35.26 -21.04 -25.90
CA ILE A 9 34.14 -21.99 -25.91
C ILE A 9 34.09 -22.77 -27.23
N LEU A 10 34.24 -22.11 -28.38
CA LEU A 10 34.25 -22.76 -29.69
C LEU A 10 35.48 -23.65 -29.89
N ALA A 11 36.66 -23.21 -29.43
CA ALA A 11 37.89 -23.99 -29.54
C ALA A 11 37.81 -25.29 -28.72
N ARG A 12 37.25 -25.21 -27.51
CA ARG A 12 36.99 -26.40 -26.66
C ARG A 12 35.99 -27.35 -27.34
N ALA A 13 34.91 -26.80 -27.92
CA ALA A 13 33.91 -27.60 -28.63
C ALA A 13 34.43 -28.28 -29.91
N GLN A 14 35.52 -27.78 -30.50
CA GLN A 14 36.16 -28.39 -31.67
C GLN A 14 37.10 -29.54 -31.29
N GLY A 15 37.77 -29.44 -30.13
CA GLY A 15 38.71 -30.45 -29.64
C GLY A 15 38.04 -31.63 -28.92
N GLU A 16 36.82 -31.44 -28.41
CA GLU A 16 36.08 -32.41 -27.61
C GLU A 16 34.72 -32.71 -28.27
N ALA A 17 34.25 -33.95 -28.19
CA ALA A 17 32.90 -34.32 -28.65
C ALA A 17 31.82 -33.81 -27.67
N VAL A 18 31.72 -32.48 -27.52
CA VAL A 18 30.82 -31.81 -26.58
C VAL A 18 29.40 -31.75 -27.17
N ASP A 19 28.41 -32.02 -26.33
CA ASP A 19 26.98 -31.86 -26.67
C ASP A 19 26.69 -30.38 -27.03
N PHE A 20 26.10 -30.12 -28.19
CA PHE A 20 25.73 -28.77 -28.63
C PHE A 20 24.82 -28.04 -27.64
N SER A 21 24.05 -28.75 -26.80
CA SER A 21 23.27 -28.08 -25.77
C SER A 21 24.15 -27.45 -24.68
N VAL A 22 25.31 -28.04 -24.39
CA VAL A 22 26.29 -27.49 -23.44
C VAL A 22 27.01 -26.31 -24.07
N VAL A 23 27.44 -26.45 -25.33
CA VAL A 23 28.09 -25.35 -26.08
C VAL A 23 27.16 -24.14 -26.19
N LEU A 24 25.89 -24.36 -26.53
CA LEU A 24 24.89 -23.30 -26.56
C LEU A 24 24.71 -22.66 -25.19
N SER A 25 24.54 -23.45 -24.13
CA SER A 25 24.41 -22.94 -22.76
C SER A 25 25.56 -22.01 -22.36
N ASP A 26 26.81 -22.40 -22.67
CA ASP A 26 27.98 -21.60 -22.33
C ASP A 26 28.07 -20.32 -23.17
N LEU A 27 27.76 -20.38 -24.47
CA LEU A 27 27.69 -19.20 -25.33
C LEU A 27 26.64 -18.21 -24.83
N LEU A 28 25.46 -18.71 -24.47
CA LEU A 28 24.36 -17.87 -23.97
C LEU A 28 24.68 -17.24 -22.63
N ALA A 29 25.40 -17.94 -21.75
CA ALA A 29 25.86 -17.39 -20.48
C ALA A 29 26.86 -16.22 -20.68
N VAL A 30 27.65 -16.25 -21.76
CA VAL A 30 28.56 -15.15 -22.11
C VAL A 30 27.79 -13.99 -22.77
N LEU A 31 26.84 -14.30 -23.65
CA LEU A 31 26.03 -13.29 -24.35
C LEU A 31 25.05 -12.57 -23.41
N SER A 32 24.47 -13.27 -22.45
CA SER A 32 23.54 -12.71 -21.46
C SER A 32 24.21 -11.73 -20.48
N ARG A 33 25.54 -11.72 -20.41
CA ARG A 33 26.30 -10.72 -19.65
C ARG A 33 26.38 -9.37 -20.35
N GLN A 34 26.01 -9.31 -21.64
CA GLN A 34 25.91 -8.04 -22.32
C GLN A 34 24.64 -7.30 -21.88
N PRO A 35 24.71 -6.01 -21.55
CA PRO A 35 23.61 -5.25 -20.94
C PRO A 35 22.34 -5.10 -21.81
N LEU A 36 22.34 -5.65 -23.03
CA LEU A 36 21.26 -5.53 -24.02
C LEU A 36 20.52 -6.85 -24.29
N GLN A 37 20.91 -7.98 -23.67
CA GLN A 37 20.24 -9.28 -23.89
C GLN A 37 19.66 -9.84 -22.58
N PRO A 38 18.36 -9.66 -22.31
CA PRO A 38 17.70 -10.23 -21.13
C PRO A 38 17.39 -11.71 -21.37
N LEU A 39 18.43 -12.54 -21.41
CA LEU A 39 18.26 -13.99 -21.49
C LEU A 39 17.87 -14.55 -20.12
N ASN A 40 16.77 -15.29 -20.05
CA ASN A 40 16.34 -15.95 -18.81
C ASN A 40 17.35 -17.06 -18.45
N PRO A 41 18.01 -16.99 -17.28
CA PRO A 41 19.06 -17.92 -16.89
C PRO A 41 18.58 -19.37 -16.70
N ASP A 42 17.29 -19.61 -16.45
CA ASP A 42 16.72 -20.97 -16.36
C ASP A 42 16.74 -21.69 -17.73
N HIS A 43 16.72 -20.94 -18.84
CA HIS A 43 16.85 -21.45 -20.20
C HIS A 43 18.31 -21.62 -20.65
N ILE A 44 19.25 -21.00 -19.94
CA ILE A 44 20.70 -21.16 -20.10
C ILE A 44 21.18 -22.37 -19.28
N THR A 45 20.41 -23.46 -19.34
CA THR A 45 20.82 -24.76 -18.82
C THR A 45 21.00 -25.71 -19.99
N PRO A 46 21.89 -26.71 -19.92
CA PRO A 46 22.02 -27.71 -20.98
C PRO A 46 20.69 -28.40 -21.32
N SER A 47 19.82 -28.66 -20.34
CA SER A 47 18.48 -29.20 -20.59
C SER A 47 17.56 -28.24 -21.35
N GLY A 48 17.57 -26.95 -20.98
CA GLY A 48 16.81 -25.91 -21.69
C GLY A 48 17.29 -25.74 -23.12
N CYS A 49 18.61 -25.64 -23.30
CA CYS A 49 19.26 -25.55 -24.61
C CYS A 49 19.02 -26.79 -25.47
N ARG A 50 18.96 -27.99 -24.88
CA ARG A 50 18.61 -29.23 -25.61
C ARG A 50 17.17 -29.19 -26.14
N THR A 51 16.24 -28.69 -25.33
CA THR A 51 14.84 -28.49 -25.75
C THR A 51 14.76 -27.45 -26.86
N LEU A 52 15.50 -26.35 -26.74
CA LEU A 52 15.57 -25.31 -27.76
C LEU A 52 16.13 -25.85 -29.09
N LEU A 53 17.26 -26.57 -29.06
CA LEU A 53 17.86 -27.22 -30.23
C LEU A 53 16.93 -28.24 -30.89
N SER A 54 16.12 -28.95 -30.10
CA SER A 54 15.10 -29.87 -30.64
C SER A 54 13.97 -29.16 -31.38
N ARG A 55 13.61 -27.95 -30.94
CA ARG A 55 12.56 -27.13 -31.55
C ARG A 55 13.09 -26.30 -32.72
N ARG A 56 14.37 -25.92 -32.70
CA ARG A 56 15.05 -25.07 -33.69
C ARG A 56 16.36 -25.72 -34.16
N PRO A 57 16.30 -26.75 -35.03
CA PRO A 57 17.49 -27.45 -35.51
C PRO A 57 18.46 -26.54 -36.28
N GLU A 58 17.99 -25.42 -36.83
CA GLU A 58 18.81 -24.40 -37.48
C GLU A 58 19.85 -23.76 -36.55
N ILE A 59 19.57 -23.66 -35.23
CA ILE A 59 20.54 -23.20 -34.24
C ILE A 59 21.68 -24.23 -34.12
N GLY A 60 21.35 -25.52 -34.16
CA GLY A 60 22.35 -26.59 -34.13
C GLY A 60 23.27 -26.56 -35.35
N ALA A 61 22.71 -26.30 -36.55
CA ALA A 61 23.48 -26.15 -37.78
C ALA A 61 24.43 -24.93 -37.72
N LEU A 62 23.94 -23.80 -37.21
CA LEU A 62 24.75 -22.59 -36.99
C LEU A 62 25.91 -22.86 -36.02
N LEU A 63 25.63 -23.49 -34.87
CA LEU A 63 26.67 -23.83 -33.90
C LEU A 63 27.72 -24.76 -34.50
N GLN A 64 27.29 -25.78 -35.23
CA GLN A 64 28.21 -26.71 -35.90
C GLN A 64 29.11 -25.96 -36.89
N GLU A 65 28.56 -25.06 -37.70
CA GLU A 65 29.33 -24.27 -38.65
C GLU A 65 30.32 -23.32 -37.93
N ALA A 66 29.86 -22.62 -36.90
CA ALA A 66 30.69 -21.71 -36.11
C ALA A 66 31.83 -22.45 -35.38
N ILE A 67 31.58 -23.65 -34.85
CA ILE A 67 32.61 -24.50 -34.21
C ILE A 67 33.65 -24.96 -35.24
N VAL A 68 33.22 -25.42 -36.43
CA VAL A 68 34.14 -25.90 -37.47
C VAL A 68 35.01 -24.75 -38.00
N LYS A 69 34.42 -23.58 -38.21
CA LYS A 69 35.10 -22.39 -38.75
C LYS A 69 35.82 -21.56 -37.70
N GLN A 70 35.58 -21.82 -36.42
CA GLN A 70 35.99 -20.96 -35.30
C GLN A 70 35.52 -19.50 -35.48
N ASP A 71 34.33 -19.34 -36.07
CA ASP A 71 33.75 -18.04 -36.45
C ASP A 71 32.69 -17.61 -35.43
N TYR A 72 33.12 -16.92 -34.37
CA TYR A 72 32.21 -16.38 -33.37
C TYR A 72 31.50 -15.09 -33.85
N ASP A 73 32.01 -14.40 -34.88
CA ASP A 73 31.31 -13.24 -35.45
C ASP A 73 30.04 -13.72 -36.16
N GLN A 74 30.03 -14.92 -36.74
CA GLN A 74 28.82 -15.58 -37.25
C GLN A 74 27.77 -15.81 -36.13
N ILE A 75 28.19 -16.16 -34.92
CA ILE A 75 27.31 -16.31 -33.75
C ILE A 75 26.74 -14.94 -33.31
N LEU A 76 27.59 -13.93 -33.21
CA LEU A 76 27.20 -12.57 -32.76
C LEU A 76 26.28 -11.86 -33.76
N SER A 77 26.47 -12.12 -35.05
CA SER A 77 25.70 -11.54 -36.14
C SER A 77 24.40 -12.30 -36.45
N SER A 78 24.21 -13.49 -35.87
CA SER A 78 23.07 -14.34 -36.17
C SER A 78 21.81 -13.92 -35.43
N SER A 79 20.78 -13.53 -36.17
CA SER A 79 19.44 -13.26 -35.63
C SER A 79 18.83 -14.45 -34.90
N LEU A 80 19.28 -15.69 -35.18
CA LEU A 80 18.84 -16.90 -34.50
C LEU A 80 19.26 -16.95 -33.02
N LEU A 81 20.36 -16.26 -32.66
CA LEU A 81 20.93 -16.18 -31.31
C LEU A 81 20.84 -14.78 -30.70
N LEU A 82 20.32 -13.79 -31.43
CA LEU A 82 19.94 -12.49 -30.87
C LEU A 82 18.66 -12.57 -30.03
N PHE A 83 17.99 -13.73 -30.01
CA PHE A 83 16.79 -13.99 -29.22
C PHE A 83 15.70 -12.92 -29.39
N GLU A 84 15.67 -12.25 -30.56
CA GLU A 84 14.62 -11.29 -30.94
C GLU A 84 13.20 -11.92 -30.91
N ASP A 85 13.15 -13.26 -31.00
CA ASP A 85 11.95 -14.10 -30.88
C ASP A 85 11.92 -14.98 -29.62
N ALA A 86 12.98 -14.98 -28.80
CA ALA A 86 13.00 -15.75 -27.58
C ALA A 86 12.16 -15.01 -26.57
N HIS A 87 10.90 -15.45 -26.52
CA HIS A 87 10.08 -15.47 -25.35
C HIS A 87 10.72 -14.74 -24.15
N LEU A 88 10.46 -13.42 -24.10
CA LEU A 88 9.99 -12.80 -22.88
C LEU A 88 8.63 -13.42 -22.52
N GLN A 89 8.54 -14.75 -22.49
CA GLN A 89 7.54 -15.41 -21.69
C GLN A 89 7.88 -14.93 -20.30
N PHE A 90 7.02 -14.06 -19.78
CA PHE A 90 6.63 -14.17 -18.39
C PHE A 90 6.62 -15.66 -18.08
N ARG A 91 7.52 -16.08 -17.18
CA ARG A 91 7.71 -17.46 -16.70
C ARG A 91 6.36 -18.20 -16.77
N GLU A 92 6.37 -19.47 -17.21
CA GLU A 92 5.25 -20.36 -16.89
C GLU A 92 4.88 -20.14 -15.41
N PRO A 93 3.59 -19.98 -15.09
CA PRO A 93 3.14 -19.62 -13.76
C PRO A 93 3.85 -20.49 -12.72
N LEU A 94 4.77 -19.91 -11.95
CA LEU A 94 5.67 -20.67 -11.09
C LEU A 94 5.01 -21.12 -9.81
N SER A 95 3.86 -20.53 -9.53
CA SER A 95 3.05 -20.81 -8.36
C SER A 95 1.60 -21.01 -8.78
N LEU A 96 0.87 -21.72 -7.93
CA LEU A 96 -0.59 -21.81 -8.00
C LEU A 96 -1.25 -20.42 -7.98
N THR A 97 -0.59 -19.43 -7.36
CA THR A 97 -1.02 -18.02 -7.41
C THR A 97 -0.91 -17.42 -8.81
N ASP A 98 0.15 -17.70 -9.57
CA ASP A 98 0.28 -17.19 -10.95
C ASP A 98 -0.80 -17.77 -11.89
N VAL A 99 -1.26 -19.02 -11.66
CA VAL A 99 -2.36 -19.64 -12.44
C VAL A 99 -3.72 -19.03 -12.07
N ALA A 100 -4.01 -18.88 -10.78
CA ALA A 100 -5.22 -18.20 -10.32
C ALA A 100 -5.27 -16.77 -10.87
N PHE A 101 -4.14 -16.07 -10.78
CA PHE A 101 -3.95 -14.74 -11.31
C PHE A 101 -4.17 -14.64 -12.82
N ALA A 102 -3.70 -15.60 -13.62
CA ALA A 102 -3.98 -15.62 -15.07
C ALA A 102 -5.47 -15.80 -15.39
N ARG A 103 -6.19 -16.59 -14.59
CA ARG A 103 -7.66 -16.73 -14.69
C ARG A 103 -8.36 -15.42 -14.30
N ASP A 104 -7.89 -14.79 -13.22
CA ASP A 104 -8.46 -13.55 -12.71
C ASP A 104 -8.22 -12.39 -13.68
N ILE A 105 -7.06 -12.34 -14.37
CA ILE A 105 -6.79 -11.44 -15.50
C ILE A 105 -7.81 -11.66 -16.64
N ALA A 106 -8.09 -12.91 -17.01
CA ALA A 106 -9.03 -13.20 -18.09
C ALA A 106 -10.47 -12.79 -17.75
N GLU A 107 -10.87 -12.94 -16.48
CA GLU A 107 -12.18 -12.50 -15.98
C GLU A 107 -12.26 -10.97 -15.82
N PHE A 108 -11.19 -10.34 -15.34
CA PHE A 108 -11.05 -8.90 -15.22
C PHE A 108 -11.20 -8.20 -16.57
N ILE A 109 -10.56 -8.76 -17.59
CA ILE A 109 -10.51 -8.19 -18.94
C ILE A 109 -11.79 -8.53 -19.74
N SER A 110 -12.71 -9.37 -19.26
CA SER A 110 -13.88 -9.73 -20.07
C SER A 110 -15.01 -8.68 -20.11
N ASN A 111 -14.99 -7.66 -19.24
CA ASN A 111 -16.05 -6.64 -19.10
C ASN A 111 -15.47 -5.24 -18.88
N GLN A 112 -16.34 -4.22 -18.86
CA GLN A 112 -15.96 -2.90 -18.36
C GLN A 112 -15.57 -3.01 -16.87
N SER A 113 -14.30 -2.70 -16.57
CA SER A 113 -13.71 -2.96 -15.26
C SER A 113 -12.97 -1.73 -14.71
N MET A 114 -12.99 -1.60 -13.39
CA MET A 114 -12.25 -0.59 -12.63
C MET A 114 -11.27 -1.28 -11.69
N LEU A 115 -9.97 -1.14 -11.93
CA LEU A 115 -8.88 -1.66 -11.12
C LEU A 115 -8.35 -0.57 -10.17
N ILE A 116 -8.74 -0.62 -8.91
CA ILE A 116 -8.51 0.46 -7.95
C ILE A 116 -7.77 -0.05 -6.72
N ASN A 117 -6.62 0.52 -6.40
CA ASN A 117 -5.90 0.26 -5.14
C ASN A 117 -4.81 1.33 -4.95
N GLY A 118 -4.05 1.26 -3.85
CA GLY A 118 -2.95 2.18 -3.55
C GLY A 118 -1.84 2.16 -4.61
N ALA A 119 -1.04 3.22 -4.67
CA ALA A 119 0.11 3.30 -5.59
C ALA A 119 1.10 2.15 -5.36
N GLY A 120 1.59 1.51 -6.44
CA GLY A 120 2.59 0.44 -6.38
C GLY A 120 2.07 -0.96 -6.04
N THR A 121 0.76 -1.19 -5.94
CA THR A 121 0.21 -2.54 -5.65
C THR A 121 0.28 -3.54 -6.80
N GLY A 122 0.77 -3.13 -7.99
CA GLY A 122 0.83 -4.01 -9.17
C GLY A 122 -0.26 -3.76 -10.22
N LYS A 123 -1.12 -2.73 -10.05
CA LYS A 123 -2.14 -2.34 -11.05
C LYS A 123 -1.58 -2.23 -12.47
N THR A 124 -0.59 -1.38 -12.68
CA THR A 124 0.01 -1.18 -14.01
C THR A 124 0.58 -2.49 -14.54
N ARG A 125 1.26 -3.29 -13.70
CA ARG A 125 1.76 -4.62 -14.10
C ARG A 125 0.62 -5.50 -14.63
N LEU A 126 -0.50 -5.59 -13.91
CA LEU A 126 -1.69 -6.35 -14.31
C LEU A 126 -2.23 -5.90 -15.66
N LEU A 127 -2.31 -4.59 -15.89
CA LEU A 127 -2.74 -4.02 -17.17
C LEU A 127 -1.81 -4.41 -18.32
N LEU A 128 -0.49 -4.31 -18.09
CA LEU A 128 0.52 -4.64 -19.10
C LEU A 128 0.56 -6.14 -19.40
N GLU A 129 0.46 -6.99 -18.38
CA GLU A 129 0.36 -8.45 -18.55
C GLU A 129 -0.92 -8.80 -19.32
N GLY A 130 -2.04 -8.15 -19.00
CA GLY A 130 -3.29 -8.26 -19.77
C GLY A 130 -3.13 -7.91 -21.25
N LEU A 131 -2.58 -6.72 -21.53
CA LEU A 131 -2.33 -6.24 -22.90
C LEU A 131 -1.24 -7.00 -23.64
N SER A 132 -0.39 -7.76 -22.95
CA SER A 132 0.55 -8.66 -23.61
C SER A 132 -0.14 -9.87 -24.25
N THR A 133 -1.33 -10.23 -23.75
CA THR A 133 -2.12 -11.39 -24.21
C THR A 133 -3.35 -11.01 -25.01
N ARG A 134 -3.79 -9.73 -24.93
CA ARG A 134 -4.99 -9.21 -25.59
C ARG A 134 -4.68 -7.97 -26.43
N TRP A 135 -5.45 -7.73 -27.48
CA TRP A 135 -5.31 -6.53 -28.30
C TRP A 135 -5.90 -5.32 -27.60
N GLY A 136 -5.15 -4.23 -27.51
CA GLY A 136 -5.68 -3.02 -26.90
C GLY A 136 -4.74 -1.83 -26.92
N LEU A 137 -5.27 -0.71 -26.48
CA LEU A 137 -4.62 0.58 -26.38
C LEU A 137 -4.28 0.84 -24.91
N TYR A 138 -3.04 1.23 -24.62
CA TYR A 138 -2.58 1.66 -23.31
C TYR A 138 -2.45 3.18 -23.28
N LEU A 139 -3.27 3.83 -22.45
CA LEU A 139 -3.35 5.28 -22.33
C LEU A 139 -3.19 5.73 -20.88
N PRO A 140 -1.96 6.02 -20.44
CA PRO A 140 -1.73 6.58 -19.12
C PRO A 140 -2.22 8.03 -19.06
N CYS A 141 -3.06 8.35 -18.09
CA CYS A 141 -3.53 9.71 -17.85
C CYS A 141 -2.40 10.60 -17.30
N PHE A 142 -1.43 9.98 -16.63
CA PHE A 142 -0.24 10.62 -16.09
C PHE A 142 1.00 9.82 -16.48
N VAL A 143 2.05 10.53 -16.90
CA VAL A 143 3.35 9.95 -17.26
C VAL A 143 4.41 10.82 -16.62
N GLU A 144 5.22 10.23 -15.74
CA GLU A 144 6.43 10.89 -15.22
C GLU A 144 7.43 11.16 -16.35
N PRO A 145 8.34 12.13 -16.22
CA PRO A 145 9.31 12.45 -17.30
C PRO A 145 10.13 11.27 -17.82
N VAL A 146 10.34 10.24 -16.98
CA VAL A 146 11.08 9.01 -17.30
C VAL A 146 10.16 7.77 -17.27
N GLY A 147 8.85 7.98 -17.11
CA GLY A 147 7.86 6.91 -17.04
C GLY A 147 7.56 6.31 -18.42
N PRO A 148 7.15 5.03 -18.48
CA PRO A 148 6.72 4.43 -19.72
C PRO A 148 5.34 4.95 -20.14
N GLY A 149 5.13 5.08 -21.44
CA GLY A 149 3.86 5.47 -22.06
C GLY A 149 3.96 6.72 -22.93
N ALA A 150 3.09 6.80 -23.94
CA ALA A 150 2.94 8.02 -24.72
C ALA A 150 2.19 9.11 -23.94
N CYS A 151 2.56 10.37 -24.22
CA CYS A 151 2.09 11.53 -23.47
C CYS A 151 0.85 12.21 -24.07
N ASP A 152 0.31 11.69 -25.17
CA ASP A 152 -0.79 12.30 -25.93
C ASP A 152 -2.05 12.56 -25.10
N LEU A 153 -2.46 11.59 -24.27
CA LEU A 153 -3.59 11.78 -23.37
C LEU A 153 -3.30 12.84 -22.30
N ARG A 154 -2.17 12.71 -21.59
CA ARG A 154 -1.75 13.67 -20.55
C ARG A 154 -1.69 15.10 -21.09
N ASP A 155 -1.05 15.29 -22.24
CA ASP A 155 -0.86 16.60 -22.86
C ASP A 155 -2.19 17.16 -23.38
N GLY A 156 -3.06 16.30 -23.92
CA GLY A 156 -4.44 16.66 -24.27
C GLY A 156 -5.25 17.16 -23.06
N LEU A 157 -5.19 16.44 -21.93
CA LEU A 157 -5.87 16.84 -20.69
C LEU A 157 -5.33 18.15 -20.13
N LEU A 158 -4.01 18.39 -20.23
CA LEU A 158 -3.40 19.66 -19.85
C LEU A 158 -3.87 20.80 -20.75
N ASN A 159 -3.91 20.60 -22.07
CA ASN A 159 -4.38 21.60 -23.01
C ASN A 159 -5.85 21.98 -22.76
N ILE A 160 -6.72 20.99 -22.54
CA ILE A 160 -8.12 21.23 -22.17
C ILE A 160 -8.21 22.07 -20.88
N SER A 161 -7.44 21.69 -19.86
CA SER A 161 -7.44 22.40 -18.57
C SER A 161 -6.95 23.85 -18.71
N LEU A 162 -5.92 24.09 -19.52
CA LEU A 162 -5.38 25.43 -19.78
C LEU A 162 -6.39 26.30 -20.52
N MET A 163 -7.07 25.75 -21.52
CA MET A 163 -8.13 26.43 -22.26
C MET A 163 -9.26 26.89 -21.32
N MET A 164 -9.75 25.98 -20.48
CA MET A 164 -10.82 26.29 -19.51
C MET A 164 -10.40 27.36 -18.51
N ALA A 165 -9.17 27.31 -18.00
CA ALA A 165 -8.65 28.33 -17.08
C ALA A 165 -8.58 29.73 -17.71
N THR A 166 -8.37 29.83 -19.03
CA THR A 166 -8.40 31.13 -19.72
C THR A 166 -9.80 31.69 -19.87
N SER A 167 -10.82 30.85 -20.09
CA SER A 167 -12.22 31.26 -20.22
C SER A 167 -12.81 31.81 -18.90
N GLU A 168 -12.40 31.26 -17.75
CA GLU A 168 -12.89 31.67 -16.41
C GLU A 168 -12.48 33.09 -15.98
N THR A 169 -11.45 33.69 -16.60
CA THR A 169 -11.05 35.06 -16.27
C THR A 169 -12.04 36.13 -16.78
N SER A 170 -13.04 35.74 -17.57
CA SER A 170 -14.20 36.57 -17.90
C SER A 170 -15.22 36.53 -16.76
N ALA A 171 -15.26 37.60 -15.96
CA ALA A 171 -15.89 37.71 -14.63
C ALA A 171 -17.42 37.52 -14.52
N GLN A 172 -17.98 36.39 -14.96
CA GLN A 172 -19.37 36.01 -14.72
C GLN A 172 -19.48 34.70 -13.95
N ALA A 173 -20.03 34.82 -12.73
CA ALA A 173 -20.52 33.82 -11.76
C ALA A 173 -19.92 32.38 -11.78
N PRO A 174 -19.38 31.88 -10.65
CA PRO A 174 -18.74 30.55 -10.52
C PRO A 174 -19.67 29.32 -10.66
N ASN A 175 -20.91 29.50 -11.12
CA ASN A 175 -21.89 28.42 -11.32
C ASN A 175 -22.41 28.32 -12.77
N ALA A 176 -21.79 29.05 -13.72
CA ALA A 176 -22.11 28.85 -15.13
C ALA A 176 -21.42 27.55 -15.58
N GLY A 177 -22.21 26.53 -15.95
CA GLY A 177 -21.68 25.29 -16.55
C GLY A 177 -20.84 25.57 -17.80
N LEU A 178 -20.15 24.55 -18.31
CA LEU A 178 -19.32 24.67 -19.52
C LEU A 178 -20.09 25.37 -20.64
N SER A 179 -19.44 26.33 -21.30
CA SER A 179 -19.95 26.84 -22.56
C SER A 179 -20.07 25.70 -23.58
N ALA A 180 -21.02 25.81 -24.51
CA ALA A 180 -21.18 24.80 -25.55
C ALA A 180 -19.88 24.63 -26.37
N GLU A 181 -19.14 25.72 -26.56
CA GLU A 181 -17.85 25.74 -27.26
C GLU A 181 -16.76 24.97 -26.48
N ASP A 182 -16.65 25.16 -25.16
CA ASP A 182 -15.68 24.44 -24.33
C ASP A 182 -15.99 22.94 -24.26
N ALA A 183 -17.27 22.58 -24.18
CA ALA A 183 -17.72 21.20 -24.19
C ALA A 183 -17.42 20.53 -25.54
N GLU A 184 -17.66 21.23 -26.65
CA GLU A 184 -17.33 20.74 -28.00
C GLU A 184 -15.82 20.59 -28.20
N TYR A 185 -15.02 21.58 -27.78
CA TYR A 185 -13.56 21.51 -27.84
C TYR A 185 -13.01 20.32 -27.03
N THR A 186 -13.53 20.12 -25.82
CA THR A 186 -13.15 19.00 -24.94
C THR A 186 -13.46 17.66 -25.61
N ARG A 187 -14.69 17.49 -26.09
CA ARG A 187 -15.13 16.27 -26.79
C ARG A 187 -14.29 16.01 -28.03
N ARG A 188 -14.04 17.04 -28.85
CA ARG A 188 -13.22 16.95 -30.06
C ARG A 188 -11.80 16.50 -29.73
N THR A 189 -11.16 17.13 -28.76
CA THR A 189 -9.79 16.78 -28.35
C THR A 189 -9.70 15.33 -27.86
N ILE A 190 -10.63 14.91 -27.01
CA ILE A 190 -10.72 13.53 -26.50
C ILE A 190 -10.95 12.51 -27.63
N ALA A 191 -11.81 12.82 -28.60
CA ALA A 191 -12.05 11.97 -29.76
C ALA A 191 -10.82 11.89 -30.68
N GLN A 192 -10.09 12.99 -30.89
CA GLN A 192 -8.87 13.02 -31.69
C GLN A 192 -7.77 12.13 -31.12
N ILE A 193 -7.60 12.11 -29.79
CA ILE A 193 -6.63 11.22 -29.11
C ILE A 193 -6.96 9.76 -29.42
N LEU A 194 -8.22 9.36 -29.27
CA LEU A 194 -8.66 7.99 -29.56
C LEU A 194 -8.46 7.65 -31.05
N LEU A 195 -8.87 8.55 -31.96
CA LEU A 195 -8.68 8.35 -33.39
C LEU A 195 -7.19 8.17 -33.75
N SER A 196 -6.30 8.95 -33.12
CA SER A 196 -4.85 8.88 -33.33
C SER A 196 -4.34 7.47 -33.05
N ARG A 197 -4.73 6.94 -31.89
CA ARG A 197 -4.36 5.61 -31.41
C ARG A 197 -4.91 4.51 -32.30
N LEU A 198 -6.17 4.62 -32.70
CA LEU A 198 -6.82 3.63 -33.56
C LEU A 198 -6.20 3.59 -34.95
N VAL A 199 -5.89 4.73 -35.57
CA VAL A 199 -5.26 4.77 -36.89
C VAL A 199 -3.86 4.17 -36.85
N ILE A 200 -3.04 4.52 -35.85
CA ILE A 200 -1.71 3.94 -35.68
C ILE A 200 -1.80 2.43 -35.43
N PHE A 201 -2.78 1.99 -34.65
CA PHE A 201 -3.01 0.57 -34.38
C PHE A 201 -3.46 -0.19 -35.61
N GLU A 202 -4.38 0.38 -36.39
CA GLU A 202 -4.81 -0.18 -37.68
C GLU A 202 -3.64 -0.34 -38.65
N GLU A 203 -2.78 0.68 -38.77
CA GLU A 203 -1.57 0.61 -39.59
C GLU A 203 -0.57 -0.43 -39.09
N TYR A 204 -0.39 -0.55 -37.77
CA TYR A 204 0.41 -1.62 -37.18
C TYR A 204 -0.12 -3.00 -37.60
N LEU A 205 -1.43 -3.24 -37.47
CA LEU A 205 -2.06 -4.51 -37.81
C LEU A 205 -2.00 -4.86 -39.30
N ARG A 206 -2.11 -3.86 -40.19
CA ARG A 206 -1.96 -4.06 -41.65
C ARG A 206 -0.61 -4.64 -42.04
N HIS A 207 0.43 -4.30 -41.30
CA HIS A 207 1.81 -4.71 -41.58
C HIS A 207 2.27 -5.85 -40.67
N ALA A 208 1.50 -6.17 -39.62
CA ALA A 208 1.80 -7.25 -38.69
C ALA A 208 1.49 -8.63 -39.28
N ARG A 209 2.33 -9.61 -38.95
CA ARG A 209 2.10 -11.03 -39.27
C ARG A 209 1.32 -11.71 -38.16
N LEU A 210 -0.02 -11.71 -38.24
CA LEU A 210 -0.92 -12.10 -37.14
C LEU A 210 -0.70 -13.50 -36.55
N ASP A 211 0.06 -14.37 -37.22
CA ASP A 211 0.54 -15.66 -36.73
C ASP A 211 1.69 -15.57 -35.70
N ASP A 212 2.36 -14.43 -35.60
CA ASP A 212 3.40 -14.17 -34.60
C ASP A 212 2.78 -13.90 -33.22
N MET A 213 3.01 -14.84 -32.30
CA MET A 213 2.55 -14.76 -30.92
C MET A 213 3.06 -13.55 -30.14
N ASN A 214 4.17 -12.92 -30.57
CA ASN A 214 4.78 -11.79 -29.88
C ASN A 214 4.25 -10.43 -30.38
N LEU A 215 3.36 -10.37 -31.38
CA LEU A 215 2.88 -9.10 -31.91
C LEU A 215 2.20 -8.24 -30.86
N ARG A 216 1.37 -8.83 -30.00
CA ARG A 216 0.70 -8.08 -28.92
C ARG A 216 1.71 -7.43 -27.97
N MET A 217 2.78 -8.17 -27.64
CA MET A 217 3.88 -7.63 -26.84
C MET A 217 4.63 -6.51 -27.57
N ARG A 218 4.94 -6.68 -28.86
CA ARG A 218 5.61 -5.64 -29.67
C ARG A 218 4.76 -4.37 -29.77
N TRP A 219 3.44 -4.54 -29.96
CA TRP A 219 2.47 -3.45 -29.94
C TRP A 219 2.42 -2.74 -28.59
N LEU A 220 2.42 -3.49 -27.48
CA LEU A 220 2.46 -2.92 -26.13
C LEU A 220 3.76 -2.14 -25.90
N MET A 221 4.91 -2.72 -26.22
CA MET A 221 6.22 -2.08 -26.07
C MET A 221 6.31 -0.78 -26.87
N PHE A 222 5.73 -0.74 -28.06
CA PHE A 222 5.64 0.46 -28.87
C PHE A 222 4.84 1.59 -28.20
N GLN A 223 3.78 1.24 -27.47
CA GLN A 223 2.99 2.22 -26.71
C GLN A 223 3.69 2.68 -25.42
N LEU A 224 4.49 1.81 -24.80
CA LEU A 224 5.26 2.11 -23.58
C LEU A 224 6.54 2.91 -23.85
N PHE A 225 7.18 2.68 -24.99
CA PHE A 225 8.44 3.33 -25.37
C PHE A 225 8.32 3.97 -26.75
N PRO A 226 7.42 4.96 -26.92
CA PRO A 226 7.20 5.60 -28.22
C PRO A 226 8.42 6.42 -28.68
N ASN A 227 9.36 6.71 -27.77
CA ASN A 227 10.60 7.46 -28.00
C ASN A 227 11.83 6.56 -28.22
N PHE A 228 11.67 5.37 -28.79
CA PHE A 228 12.81 4.50 -29.14
C PHE A 228 13.82 5.29 -30.02
N PRO A 229 15.15 5.17 -29.77
CA PRO A 229 16.13 6.19 -30.17
C PRO A 229 15.97 6.63 -31.62
N GLU A 230 15.83 7.95 -31.81
CA GLU A 230 15.60 8.70 -33.06
C GLU A 230 14.13 8.98 -33.43
N CYS A 231 13.15 8.30 -32.83
CA CYS A 231 11.73 8.59 -33.06
C CYS A 231 11.16 9.52 -31.96
N HIS A 232 10.50 10.60 -32.37
CA HIS A 232 9.65 11.38 -31.46
C HIS A 232 8.37 10.60 -31.19
N ASP A 233 7.76 10.78 -30.02
CA ASP A 233 6.45 10.19 -29.68
C ASP A 233 5.44 10.44 -30.80
N MET A 234 5.20 9.39 -31.59
CA MET A 234 4.39 9.51 -32.79
C MET A 234 2.91 9.65 -32.47
N PHE A 235 2.47 9.19 -31.30
CA PHE A 235 1.08 9.36 -30.87
C PHE A 235 0.81 10.83 -30.59
N VAL A 236 1.72 11.49 -29.85
CA VAL A 236 1.66 12.94 -29.60
C VAL A 236 1.76 13.71 -30.92
N LYS A 237 2.72 13.37 -31.78
CA LYS A 237 2.93 14.08 -33.05
C LYS A 237 1.72 13.96 -33.97
N PHE A 238 1.18 12.75 -34.13
CA PHE A 238 0.03 12.50 -35.00
C PHE A 238 -1.25 13.14 -34.45
N CYS A 239 -1.49 13.04 -33.13
CA CYS A 239 -2.59 13.73 -32.47
C CYS A 239 -2.50 15.25 -32.69
N THR A 240 -1.31 15.83 -32.48
CA THR A 240 -1.06 17.28 -32.69
C THR A 240 -1.36 17.68 -34.14
N LEU A 241 -0.89 16.91 -35.13
CA LEU A 241 -1.16 17.18 -36.53
C LEU A 241 -2.67 17.17 -36.83
N MET A 242 -3.41 16.20 -36.30
CA MET A 242 -4.88 16.18 -36.44
C MET A 242 -5.55 17.37 -35.78
N SER A 243 -5.06 17.84 -34.62
CA SER A 243 -5.59 19.02 -33.95
C SER A 243 -5.33 20.32 -34.73
N THR A 244 -4.30 20.39 -35.57
CA THR A 244 -4.06 21.56 -36.45
C THR A 244 -5.01 21.64 -37.65
N HIS A 245 -5.70 20.55 -37.99
CA HIS A 245 -6.67 20.52 -39.08
C HIS A 245 -8.09 20.74 -38.56
N ASP A 246 -8.87 21.53 -39.30
CA ASP A 246 -10.24 21.84 -38.92
C ASP A 246 -11.25 20.75 -39.32
N ALA A 247 -11.04 19.55 -38.80
CA ALA A 247 -11.97 18.44 -38.98
C ALA A 247 -13.21 18.64 -38.11
N SER A 248 -14.41 18.48 -38.71
CA SER A 248 -15.65 18.54 -37.93
C SER A 248 -15.73 17.36 -36.95
N PRO A 249 -16.42 17.51 -35.81
CA PRO A 249 -16.59 16.41 -34.88
C PRO A 249 -17.28 15.18 -35.48
N GLU A 250 -18.25 15.38 -36.38
CA GLU A 250 -18.96 14.30 -37.07
C GLU A 250 -18.01 13.48 -37.94
N TYR A 251 -17.09 14.15 -38.63
CA TYR A 251 -16.06 13.47 -39.41
C TYR A 251 -15.14 12.64 -38.51
N ILE A 252 -14.72 13.18 -37.37
CA ILE A 252 -13.89 12.45 -36.41
C ILE A 252 -14.65 11.19 -35.90
N ASP A 253 -15.93 11.33 -35.60
CA ASP A 253 -16.79 10.24 -35.11
C ASP A 253 -17.00 9.13 -36.15
N GLU A 254 -17.26 9.51 -37.41
CA GLU A 254 -17.34 8.58 -38.54
C GLU A 254 -16.00 7.84 -38.73
N ARG A 255 -14.89 8.58 -38.67
CA ARG A 255 -13.55 8.00 -38.82
C ARG A 255 -13.17 7.04 -37.70
N ILE A 256 -13.57 7.30 -36.46
CA ILE A 256 -13.35 6.37 -35.35
C ILE A 256 -14.12 5.07 -35.61
N THR A 257 -15.40 5.19 -35.95
CA THR A 257 -16.28 4.03 -36.24
C THR A 257 -15.73 3.19 -37.38
N ASP A 258 -15.37 3.83 -38.50
CA ASP A 258 -14.74 3.19 -39.65
C ASP A 258 -13.45 2.45 -39.30
N THR A 259 -12.61 3.07 -38.48
CA THR A 259 -11.30 2.51 -38.11
C THR A 259 -11.47 1.29 -37.20
N ILE A 260 -12.40 1.34 -36.25
CA ILE A 260 -12.74 0.19 -35.40
C ILE A 260 -13.24 -0.99 -36.25
N LEU A 261 -14.12 -0.74 -37.22
CA LEU A 261 -14.62 -1.78 -38.12
C LEU A 261 -13.50 -2.42 -38.94
N LYS A 262 -12.54 -1.63 -39.42
CA LYS A 262 -11.38 -2.14 -40.17
C LYS A 262 -10.43 -2.95 -39.29
N ILE A 263 -10.16 -2.49 -38.06
CA ILE A 263 -9.37 -3.26 -37.08
C ILE A 263 -10.04 -4.61 -36.82
N ARG A 264 -11.36 -4.63 -36.61
CA ARG A 264 -12.12 -5.87 -36.40
C ARG A 264 -12.12 -6.78 -37.62
N ALA A 265 -12.13 -6.22 -38.83
CA ALA A 265 -11.96 -7.02 -40.05
C ALA A 265 -10.59 -7.70 -40.13
N LEU A 266 -9.55 -7.11 -39.52
CA LEU A 266 -8.20 -7.70 -39.43
C LEU A 266 -8.08 -8.72 -38.30
N LEU A 267 -8.68 -8.45 -37.13
CA LEU A 267 -8.54 -9.29 -35.93
C LEU A 267 -9.56 -10.43 -35.84
N GLY A 268 -10.75 -10.23 -36.40
CA GLY A 268 -11.94 -11.06 -36.21
C GLY A 268 -13.09 -10.29 -35.53
N PRO A 269 -14.35 -10.58 -35.85
CA PRO A 269 -15.51 -9.82 -35.37
C PRO A 269 -15.71 -9.90 -33.85
N ASP A 270 -15.33 -11.03 -33.25
CA ASP A 270 -15.50 -11.31 -31.83
C ASP A 270 -14.28 -10.93 -30.98
N GLU A 271 -13.16 -10.51 -31.60
CA GLU A 271 -11.97 -10.12 -30.85
C GLU A 271 -12.18 -8.73 -30.23
N PRO A 272 -12.17 -8.61 -28.89
CA PRO A 272 -12.35 -7.33 -28.21
C PRO A 272 -11.11 -6.43 -28.37
N ILE A 273 -11.34 -5.13 -28.46
CA ILE A 273 -10.27 -4.12 -28.44
C ILE A 273 -10.32 -3.43 -27.08
N TYR A 274 -9.31 -3.66 -26.25
CA TYR A 274 -9.25 -3.05 -24.92
C TYR A 274 -8.78 -1.60 -25.00
N CYS A 275 -9.41 -0.73 -24.23
CA CYS A 275 -8.97 0.65 -24.02
C CYS A 275 -8.63 0.80 -22.53
N VAL A 276 -7.34 0.72 -22.23
CA VAL A 276 -6.83 0.78 -20.86
C VAL A 276 -6.46 2.23 -20.53
N LEU A 277 -7.18 2.81 -19.58
CA LEU A 277 -6.87 4.09 -18.98
C LEU A 277 -6.16 3.86 -17.64
N ASP A 278 -4.87 4.15 -17.57
CA ASP A 278 -4.10 4.04 -16.31
C ASP A 278 -3.96 5.42 -15.63
N ASP A 279 -3.70 5.41 -14.33
CA ASP A 279 -3.62 6.59 -13.45
C ASP A 279 -4.82 7.56 -13.56
N VAL A 280 -6.03 7.02 -13.66
CA VAL A 280 -7.26 7.79 -13.91
C VAL A 280 -7.56 8.85 -12.85
N GLN A 281 -6.99 8.76 -11.64
CA GLN A 281 -7.08 9.80 -10.61
C GLN A 281 -6.57 11.16 -11.10
N TYR A 282 -5.62 11.17 -12.04
CA TYR A 282 -5.11 12.40 -12.66
C TYR A 282 -6.15 13.09 -13.54
N ALA A 283 -6.93 12.32 -14.31
CA ALA A 283 -8.04 12.83 -15.10
C ALA A 283 -9.27 13.16 -14.23
N HIS A 284 -9.53 12.37 -13.18
CA HIS A 284 -10.63 12.57 -12.24
C HIS A 284 -10.50 13.89 -11.47
N SER A 285 -9.28 14.20 -11.01
CA SER A 285 -9.00 15.42 -10.23
C SER A 285 -9.10 16.72 -11.03
N ARG A 286 -9.25 16.64 -12.36
CA ARG A 286 -9.43 17.80 -13.25
C ARG A 286 -10.89 17.97 -13.61
N ARG A 287 -11.35 19.21 -13.50
CA ARG A 287 -12.74 19.58 -13.80
C ARG A 287 -12.87 20.09 -15.24
N ALA A 288 -14.04 19.84 -15.79
CA ALA A 288 -14.55 20.35 -17.05
C ALA A 288 -15.99 20.82 -16.77
N GLY A 289 -16.10 22.07 -16.30
CA GLY A 289 -17.28 22.61 -15.63
C GLY A 289 -17.73 21.71 -14.48
N ASP A 290 -19.00 21.28 -14.52
CA ASP A 290 -19.60 20.48 -13.44
C ASP A 290 -19.12 19.01 -13.41
N SER A 291 -18.46 18.56 -14.48
CA SER A 291 -18.00 17.17 -14.65
C SER A 291 -16.48 17.04 -14.47
N THR A 292 -15.98 15.82 -14.32
CA THR A 292 -14.54 15.53 -14.37
C THR A 292 -14.09 15.29 -15.81
N LEU A 293 -12.81 15.51 -16.12
CA LEU A 293 -12.28 15.13 -17.43
C LEU A 293 -12.36 13.61 -17.65
N LEU A 294 -12.16 12.80 -16.61
CA LEU A 294 -12.34 11.34 -16.70
C LEU A 294 -13.76 10.98 -17.18
N ARG A 295 -14.79 11.64 -16.64
CA ARG A 295 -16.18 11.40 -17.07
C ARG A 295 -16.39 11.84 -18.52
N GLN A 296 -15.80 12.96 -18.95
CA GLN A 296 -15.87 13.38 -20.36
C GLN A 296 -15.18 12.38 -21.29
N ILE A 297 -14.05 11.79 -20.89
CA ILE A 297 -13.38 10.72 -21.64
C ILE A 297 -14.31 9.53 -21.81
N ILE A 298 -14.84 9.00 -20.70
CA ILE A 298 -15.73 7.83 -20.72
C ILE A 298 -16.96 8.11 -21.57
N CYS A 299 -17.69 9.21 -21.34
CA CYS A 299 -18.89 9.54 -22.12
C CYS A 299 -18.59 9.72 -23.62
N THR A 300 -17.42 10.26 -23.97
CA THR A 300 -17.05 10.46 -25.38
C THR A 300 -16.67 9.15 -26.07
N TRP A 301 -16.08 8.20 -25.35
CA TRP A 301 -15.58 6.96 -25.93
C TRP A 301 -16.57 5.79 -25.84
N ASP A 302 -17.44 5.76 -24.82
CA ASP A 302 -18.41 4.67 -24.58
C ASP A 302 -19.46 4.54 -25.69
N ARG A 303 -19.65 5.59 -26.50
CA ARG A 303 -20.52 5.56 -27.68
C ARG A 303 -20.00 4.72 -28.85
N TYR A 304 -18.73 4.32 -28.85
CA TYR A 304 -18.15 3.54 -29.95
C TYR A 304 -18.21 2.04 -29.63
N GLU A 305 -19.05 1.33 -30.38
CA GLU A 305 -19.18 -0.11 -30.22
C GLU A 305 -17.87 -0.85 -30.52
N GLY A 306 -17.53 -1.79 -29.65
CA GLY A 306 -16.38 -2.68 -29.83
C GLY A 306 -15.11 -2.32 -29.09
N LEU A 307 -15.16 -1.25 -28.31
CA LEU A 307 -14.16 -0.97 -27.29
C LEU A 307 -14.59 -1.56 -25.94
N THR A 308 -13.63 -2.09 -25.18
CA THR A 308 -13.86 -2.51 -23.79
C THR A 308 -12.95 -1.71 -22.87
N PHE A 309 -13.54 -0.96 -21.94
CA PHE A 309 -12.79 -0.05 -21.07
C PHE A 309 -12.27 -0.76 -19.83
N VAL A 310 -11.02 -0.47 -19.52
CA VAL A 310 -10.39 -0.85 -18.26
C VAL A 310 -9.82 0.41 -17.65
N LEU A 311 -10.41 0.85 -16.54
CA LEU A 311 -9.96 2.02 -15.79
C LEU A 311 -9.06 1.55 -14.65
N ALA A 312 -7.90 2.14 -14.49
CA ALA A 312 -7.00 1.79 -13.40
C ALA A 312 -6.44 3.03 -12.71
N GLY A 313 -6.34 2.99 -11.38
CA GLY A 313 -5.82 4.12 -10.64
C GLY A 313 -5.96 4.00 -9.13
N GLN A 314 -5.71 5.12 -8.46
CA GLN A 314 -6.05 5.28 -7.05
C GLN A 314 -7.56 5.43 -6.87
N PRO A 315 -8.11 5.14 -5.69
CA PRO A 315 -9.53 5.29 -5.48
C PRO A 315 -10.04 6.72 -5.60
N PHE A 316 -11.21 6.85 -6.22
CA PHE A 316 -11.96 8.08 -6.41
C PHE A 316 -13.46 7.79 -6.25
N GLU A 317 -14.29 8.83 -6.21
CA GLU A 317 -15.74 8.69 -6.00
C GLU A 317 -16.41 8.00 -7.21
N LEU A 318 -16.90 6.78 -6.99
CA LEU A 318 -17.42 5.89 -8.03
C LEU A 318 -18.86 6.22 -8.45
N ASP A 319 -19.65 6.81 -7.57
CA ASP A 319 -21.09 7.06 -7.78
C ASP A 319 -21.36 7.92 -9.03
N GLN A 320 -20.39 8.74 -9.43
CA GLN A 320 -20.47 9.59 -10.61
C GLN A 320 -20.35 8.83 -11.96
N TYR A 321 -19.91 7.57 -11.92
CA TYR A 321 -19.59 6.75 -13.10
C TYR A 321 -20.49 5.54 -13.29
N ASN A 322 -21.39 5.27 -12.34
CA ASN A 322 -22.41 4.21 -12.43
C ASN A 322 -23.83 4.82 -12.42
N PRO A 323 -24.22 5.66 -13.40
CA PRO A 323 -25.61 6.10 -13.47
C PRO A 323 -26.55 4.90 -13.75
N PRO A 324 -27.84 4.99 -13.38
CA PRO A 324 -28.78 3.85 -13.46
C PRO A 324 -28.89 3.19 -14.84
N ASP A 325 -28.60 3.93 -15.91
CA ASP A 325 -28.75 3.52 -17.30
C ASP A 325 -27.41 3.16 -18.00
N ALA A 326 -26.28 3.19 -17.28
CA ALA A 326 -24.95 2.90 -17.86
C ALA A 326 -24.46 1.48 -17.52
N PRO A 327 -23.49 0.96 -18.31
CA PRO A 327 -22.77 -0.25 -17.94
C PRO A 327 -22.15 -0.10 -16.54
N VAL A 328 -22.45 -1.04 -15.66
CA VAL A 328 -21.88 -1.08 -14.32
C VAL A 328 -20.43 -1.53 -14.45
N TYR A 329 -19.50 -0.64 -14.10
CA TYR A 329 -18.10 -1.02 -14.02
C TYR A 329 -17.91 -2.02 -12.89
N ARG A 330 -17.34 -3.18 -13.20
CA ARG A 330 -16.96 -4.13 -12.17
C ARG A 330 -15.75 -3.60 -11.42
N LEU A 331 -15.89 -3.39 -10.12
CA LEU A 331 -14.79 -2.99 -9.25
C LEU A 331 -13.87 -4.19 -8.97
N TRP A 332 -12.57 -3.94 -9.08
CA TRP A 332 -11.50 -4.85 -8.73
C TRP A 332 -10.49 -4.11 -7.87
N THR A 333 -10.32 -4.56 -6.64
CA THR A 333 -9.32 -4.00 -5.72
C THR A 333 -8.17 -4.96 -5.45
N ASP A 334 -8.36 -6.26 -5.69
CA ASP A 334 -7.28 -7.22 -5.64
C ASP A 334 -6.33 -7.00 -6.83
N THR A 335 -5.06 -6.77 -6.51
CA THR A 335 -4.02 -6.46 -7.48
C THR A 335 -2.87 -7.47 -7.45
N GLY A 336 -3.03 -8.56 -6.69
CA GLY A 336 -1.98 -9.56 -6.49
C GLY A 336 -0.78 -8.98 -5.74
N SER A 337 -1.03 -8.12 -4.75
CA SER A 337 0.03 -7.64 -3.85
C SER A 337 0.73 -8.81 -3.16
N PHE A 338 1.97 -8.64 -2.70
CA PHE A 338 2.70 -9.76 -2.08
C PHE A 338 2.04 -10.18 -0.75
N ASP A 339 1.20 -11.20 -0.79
CA ASP A 339 0.50 -11.71 0.41
C ASP A 339 1.43 -12.48 1.37
N GLY A 340 2.64 -12.83 0.90
CA GLY A 340 3.60 -13.59 1.67
C GLY A 340 5.05 -13.26 1.34
N ASP A 341 5.93 -13.49 2.33
CA ASP A 341 7.36 -13.22 2.22
C ASP A 341 7.99 -13.98 1.06
N GLU A 342 7.59 -15.24 0.81
CA GLU A 342 8.19 -16.04 -0.26
C GLU A 342 7.83 -15.52 -1.65
N ALA A 343 6.59 -15.07 -1.87
CA ALA A 343 6.19 -14.46 -3.14
C ALA A 343 6.99 -13.17 -3.41
N HIS A 344 7.19 -12.37 -2.37
CA HIS A 344 8.01 -11.16 -2.44
C HIS A 344 9.48 -11.48 -2.74
N ARG A 345 10.09 -12.46 -2.04
CA ARG A 345 11.47 -12.92 -2.33
C ARG A 345 11.61 -13.45 -3.74
N ALA A 346 10.66 -14.28 -4.18
CA ALA A 346 10.64 -14.84 -5.52
C ALA A 346 10.55 -13.74 -6.59
N PHE A 347 9.81 -12.67 -6.33
CA PHE A 347 9.78 -11.49 -7.20
C PHE A 347 11.14 -10.80 -7.27
N VAL A 348 11.76 -10.47 -6.13
CA VAL A 348 13.06 -9.80 -6.09
C VAL A 348 14.15 -10.64 -6.77
N ARG A 349 14.17 -11.96 -6.51
CA ARG A 349 15.14 -12.89 -7.12
C ARG A 349 15.14 -12.89 -8.64
N ARG A 350 14.02 -12.55 -9.30
CA ARG A 350 13.94 -12.47 -10.78
C ARG A 350 14.89 -11.43 -11.37
N TYR A 351 15.26 -10.43 -10.59
CA TYR A 351 16.12 -9.34 -11.03
C TYR A 351 17.57 -9.53 -10.57
N LEU A 352 17.86 -10.58 -9.80
CA LEU A 352 19.21 -10.83 -9.29
C LEU A 352 20.00 -11.69 -10.28
N PRO A 353 21.30 -11.40 -10.50
CA PRO A 353 22.18 -12.31 -11.22
C PRO A 353 22.16 -13.72 -10.59
N PRO A 354 22.15 -14.81 -11.39
CA PRO A 354 22.02 -16.18 -10.88
C PRO A 354 23.07 -16.54 -9.82
N ASP A 355 24.32 -16.12 -10.05
CA ASP A 355 25.45 -16.37 -9.16
C ASP A 355 25.26 -15.68 -7.80
N LEU A 356 24.54 -14.54 -7.77
CA LEU A 356 24.26 -13.80 -6.56
C LEU A 356 22.99 -14.26 -5.87
N ALA A 357 21.99 -14.71 -6.62
CA ALA A 357 20.64 -15.01 -6.13
C ALA A 357 20.64 -16.03 -4.99
N PHE A 358 21.64 -16.91 -4.92
CA PHE A 358 21.78 -17.95 -3.91
C PHE A 358 22.94 -17.72 -2.92
N SER A 359 23.61 -16.57 -2.97
CA SER A 359 24.68 -16.23 -2.03
C SER A 359 24.14 -15.88 -0.64
N GLU A 360 24.90 -16.15 0.42
CA GLU A 360 24.48 -15.82 1.80
C GLU A 360 24.25 -14.31 2.00
N ILE A 361 25.07 -13.48 1.35
CA ILE A 361 24.94 -12.02 1.36
C ILE A 361 23.58 -11.63 0.79
N MET A 362 23.21 -12.20 -0.36
CA MET A 362 21.95 -11.88 -1.00
C MET A 362 20.75 -12.43 -0.25
N GLU A 363 20.85 -13.61 0.39
CA GLU A 363 19.81 -14.12 1.27
C GLU A 363 19.56 -13.19 2.48
N LYS A 364 20.64 -12.58 3.04
CA LYS A 364 20.50 -11.53 4.04
C LYS A 364 19.85 -10.27 3.46
N LEU A 365 20.20 -9.86 2.22
CA LEU A 365 19.53 -8.74 1.57
C LEU A 365 18.04 -9.01 1.40
N LEU A 366 17.65 -10.20 0.92
CA LEU A 366 16.25 -10.61 0.75
C LEU A 366 15.50 -10.58 2.09
N ASN A 367 16.13 -11.05 3.18
CA ASN A 367 15.55 -10.93 4.53
C ASN A 367 15.27 -9.46 4.89
N ARG A 368 16.21 -8.56 4.61
CA ARG A 368 16.06 -7.12 4.88
C ARG A 368 15.01 -6.48 3.96
N VAL A 369 14.97 -6.84 2.68
CA VAL A 369 13.97 -6.37 1.72
C VAL A 369 12.57 -6.80 2.16
N SER A 370 12.36 -8.06 2.54
CA SER A 370 11.07 -8.54 3.07
C SER A 370 10.69 -7.89 4.41
N LEU A 371 11.68 -7.52 5.23
CA LEU A 371 11.44 -6.82 6.49
C LEU A 371 10.94 -5.38 6.27
N TRP A 372 11.59 -4.65 5.36
CA TRP A 372 11.42 -3.20 5.16
C TRP A 372 10.45 -2.83 4.02
N LEU A 373 10.52 -3.51 2.88
CA LEU A 373 9.84 -3.15 1.64
C LEU A 373 8.58 -4.01 1.42
N ARG A 374 7.59 -3.87 2.30
CA ARG A 374 6.42 -4.78 2.35
C ARG A 374 5.40 -4.55 1.22
N GLY A 375 5.76 -4.85 -0.02
CA GLY A 375 4.86 -4.68 -1.16
C GLY A 375 5.35 -3.62 -2.12
N ARG A 376 4.70 -2.45 -2.04
CA ARG A 376 4.55 -1.53 -3.17
C ARG A 376 5.82 -0.78 -3.57
N ILE A 377 6.80 -0.79 -2.67
CA ILE A 377 8.00 0.03 -2.74
C ILE A 377 9.18 -0.79 -3.32
N THR A 378 9.05 -2.12 -3.38
CA THR A 378 10.11 -3.02 -3.84
C THR A 378 10.54 -2.74 -5.26
N THR A 379 9.61 -2.46 -6.18
CA THR A 379 9.94 -2.21 -7.60
C THR A 379 10.91 -1.04 -7.77
N TYR A 380 10.73 0.03 -7.00
CA TYR A 380 11.61 1.19 -7.09
C TYR A 380 13.00 0.91 -6.46
N PHE A 381 13.07 0.11 -5.40
CA PHE A 381 14.35 -0.38 -4.90
C PHE A 381 15.07 -1.27 -5.91
N ILE A 382 14.35 -2.11 -6.66
CA ILE A 382 14.93 -2.92 -7.75
C ILE A 382 15.49 -2.02 -8.84
N TYR A 383 14.79 -0.96 -9.23
CA TYR A 383 15.33 0.04 -10.15
C TYR A 383 16.65 0.63 -9.62
N CYS A 384 16.71 1.01 -8.34
CA CYS A 384 17.95 1.51 -7.74
C CYS A 384 19.07 0.47 -7.78
N LEU A 385 18.76 -0.81 -7.51
CA LEU A 385 19.74 -1.90 -7.61
C LEU A 385 20.29 -2.06 -9.02
N LEU A 386 19.43 -1.98 -10.03
CA LEU A 386 19.82 -2.08 -11.43
C LEU A 386 20.71 -0.89 -11.84
N VAL A 387 20.33 0.34 -11.48
CA VAL A 387 21.13 1.55 -11.74
C VAL A 387 22.48 1.50 -11.03
N ALA A 388 22.52 0.98 -9.80
CA ALA A 388 23.75 0.81 -9.03
C ALA A 388 24.57 -0.43 -9.47
N GLY A 389 24.13 -1.19 -10.48
CA GLY A 389 24.82 -2.40 -10.94
C GLY A 389 25.00 -3.45 -9.83
N PHE A 390 24.05 -3.55 -8.90
CA PHE A 390 24.11 -4.40 -7.70
C PHE A 390 25.31 -4.14 -6.78
N GLN A 391 26.00 -3.00 -6.90
CA GLN A 391 27.07 -2.63 -6.00
C GLN A 391 26.50 -2.32 -4.60
N ASN A 392 27.14 -2.84 -3.56
CA ASN A 392 26.85 -2.55 -2.15
C ASN A 392 25.34 -2.51 -1.79
N PRO A 393 24.57 -3.57 -2.10
CA PRO A 393 23.10 -3.51 -2.07
C PRO A 393 22.54 -3.32 -0.65
N HIS A 394 23.28 -3.73 0.38
CA HIS A 394 22.91 -3.49 1.78
C HIS A 394 23.04 -2.02 2.20
N THR A 395 24.03 -1.31 1.67
CA THR A 395 24.22 0.13 1.90
C THR A 395 23.13 0.89 1.15
N LEU A 396 22.87 0.53 -0.11
CA LEU A 396 21.78 1.09 -0.88
C LEU A 396 20.44 0.94 -0.16
N LEU A 397 20.08 -0.26 0.33
CA LEU A 397 18.84 -0.47 1.09
C LEU A 397 18.80 0.36 2.38
N THR A 398 19.96 0.56 3.03
CA THR A 398 20.06 1.39 4.23
C THR A 398 19.76 2.87 3.92
N SER A 399 20.36 3.42 2.86
CA SER A 399 20.05 4.76 2.36
C SER A 399 18.58 4.85 1.96
N TYR A 400 18.06 3.82 1.28
CA TYR A 400 16.67 3.73 0.84
C TYR A 400 15.67 3.83 2.00
N VAL A 401 15.83 2.99 3.03
CA VAL A 401 15.01 3.05 4.26
C VAL A 401 15.16 4.40 4.96
N ARG A 402 16.39 4.90 5.08
CA ARG A 402 16.66 6.16 5.77
C ARG A 402 15.98 7.35 5.12
N MET A 403 16.10 7.47 3.79
CA MET A 403 15.55 8.58 3.02
C MET A 403 14.02 8.61 3.06
N HIS A 404 13.36 7.45 2.92
CA HIS A 404 11.91 7.40 2.91
C HIS A 404 11.28 7.33 4.32
N CYS A 405 11.80 6.50 5.23
CA CYS A 405 11.25 6.36 6.58
C CYS A 405 11.72 7.46 7.54
N GLY A 406 12.85 8.12 7.28
CA GLY A 406 13.48 9.06 8.21
C GLY A 406 14.11 8.37 9.44
N ILE A 407 14.45 7.08 9.33
CA ILE A 407 15.01 6.29 10.43
C ILE A 407 16.27 5.57 9.94
N GLN A 408 17.30 5.55 10.79
CA GLN A 408 18.48 4.72 10.56
C GLN A 408 18.16 3.26 10.92
N PRO A 409 18.14 2.33 9.95
CA PRO A 409 17.89 0.92 10.24
C PRO A 409 19.03 0.32 11.07
N ALA A 410 18.69 -0.40 12.14
CA ALA A 410 19.67 -1.06 13.01
C ALA A 410 20.30 -2.31 12.37
N ASP A 411 19.65 -2.87 11.34
CA ASP A 411 20.08 -4.05 10.59
C ASP A 411 21.00 -3.73 9.38
N GLY A 412 21.44 -2.48 9.25
CA GLY A 412 22.42 -2.08 8.23
C GLY A 412 23.80 -2.72 8.41
N PRO A 413 24.70 -2.56 7.42
CA PRO A 413 26.11 -2.96 7.55
C PRO A 413 26.77 -2.31 8.77
N LYS A 414 27.62 -3.06 9.49
CA LYS A 414 28.35 -2.53 10.67
C LYS A 414 29.32 -1.41 10.30
N LEU A 415 29.94 -1.54 9.13
CA LEU A 415 30.84 -0.55 8.55
C LEU A 415 30.22 -0.11 7.22
N THR A 416 29.97 1.20 7.09
CA THR A 416 29.44 1.81 5.87
C THR A 416 30.34 2.96 5.48
N ASN A 417 30.81 3.00 4.23
CA ASN A 417 31.49 4.16 3.70
C ASN A 417 30.51 5.35 3.60
N THR A 418 30.81 6.45 4.29
CA THR A 418 29.95 7.65 4.31
C THR A 418 29.80 8.31 2.95
N ILE A 419 30.85 8.34 2.13
CA ILE A 419 30.79 8.95 0.79
C ILE A 419 29.84 8.15 -0.10
N LEU A 420 30.02 6.83 -0.15
CA LEU A 420 29.15 5.92 -0.90
C LEU A 420 27.70 6.02 -0.44
N ARG A 421 27.47 6.15 0.87
CA ARG A 421 26.12 6.31 1.41
C ARG A 421 25.48 7.61 0.91
N ASP A 422 26.21 8.72 0.91
CA ASP A 422 25.73 10.02 0.46
C ASP A 422 25.42 9.99 -1.06
N ASP A 423 26.21 9.27 -1.86
CA ASP A 423 25.93 9.02 -3.28
C ASP A 423 24.60 8.25 -3.47
N TYR A 424 24.36 7.20 -2.68
CA TYR A 424 23.08 6.49 -2.70
C TYR A 424 21.92 7.32 -2.16
N ASP A 425 22.15 8.22 -1.20
CA ASP A 425 21.12 9.13 -0.74
C ASP A 425 20.67 10.09 -1.85
N LEU A 426 21.58 10.53 -2.72
CA LEU A 426 21.26 11.32 -3.91
C LEU A 426 20.49 10.50 -4.95
N LEU A 427 20.92 9.25 -5.20
CA LEU A 427 20.23 8.33 -6.12
C LEU A 427 18.78 8.09 -5.68
N VAL A 428 18.56 7.80 -4.40
CA VAL A 428 17.23 7.55 -3.85
C VAL A 428 16.42 8.83 -3.68
N GLY A 429 17.06 9.93 -3.29
CA GLY A 429 16.41 11.19 -2.96
C GLY A 429 15.72 11.88 -4.14
N GLY A 430 16.01 11.47 -5.38
CA GLY A 430 15.35 11.98 -6.59
C GLY A 430 13.89 11.58 -6.75
N HIS A 431 13.34 10.75 -5.86
CA HIS A 431 12.00 10.16 -6.02
C HIS A 431 11.01 10.57 -4.94
N ASN A 432 9.73 10.52 -5.30
CA ASN A 432 8.64 10.97 -4.45
C ASN A 432 8.59 10.18 -3.15
N ARG A 433 8.87 10.87 -2.05
CA ARG A 433 8.67 10.36 -0.69
C ARG A 433 7.20 10.54 -0.31
N TYR A 434 6.65 9.57 0.43
CA TYR A 434 5.35 9.77 1.05
C TYR A 434 5.41 10.95 2.04
N GLU A 435 4.65 12.01 1.75
CA GLU A 435 4.55 13.19 2.58
C GLU A 435 3.16 13.27 3.23
N PRO A 436 2.99 12.76 4.47
CA PRO A 436 1.68 12.75 5.13
C PRO A 436 1.11 14.15 5.32
N ALA A 437 1.96 15.18 5.41
CA ALA A 437 1.54 16.57 5.59
C ALA A 437 0.86 17.18 4.35
N SER A 438 1.10 16.65 3.15
CA SER A 438 0.46 17.12 1.92
C SER A 438 -0.80 16.32 1.59
N THR A 439 -0.86 15.05 2.00
CA THR A 439 -1.92 14.11 1.61
C THR A 439 -3.08 14.05 2.61
N LEU A 440 -2.80 13.89 3.91
CA LEU A 440 -3.83 13.58 4.91
C LEU A 440 -4.59 14.80 5.49
N PRO A 441 -3.98 15.98 5.75
CA PRO A 441 -4.68 17.08 6.43
C PRO A 441 -5.91 17.64 5.69
N ARG A 442 -6.02 17.37 4.39
CA ARG A 442 -7.19 17.75 3.57
C ARG A 442 -8.39 16.83 3.78
N ASP A 443 -8.22 15.78 4.57
CA ASP A 443 -9.21 14.75 4.83
C ASP A 443 -9.19 14.35 6.32
N PRO A 444 -10.04 14.98 7.15
CA PRO A 444 -10.10 14.71 8.58
C PRO A 444 -10.39 13.24 8.92
N GLN A 445 -11.16 12.54 8.08
CA GLN A 445 -11.48 11.13 8.28
C GLN A 445 -10.26 10.24 8.02
N ALA A 446 -9.49 10.55 6.99
CA ALA A 446 -8.27 9.79 6.65
C ALA A 446 -7.22 10.03 7.73
N TRP A 447 -7.11 11.28 8.18
CA TRP A 447 -6.25 11.65 9.30
C TRP A 447 -6.59 10.88 10.58
N SER A 448 -7.87 10.86 10.99
CA SER A 448 -8.30 10.16 12.20
C SER A 448 -8.07 8.65 12.10
N SER A 449 -8.35 8.05 10.94
CA SER A 449 -8.14 6.62 10.73
C SER A 449 -6.65 6.26 10.69
N ALA A 450 -5.80 7.13 10.14
CA ALA A 450 -4.35 6.96 10.18
C ALA A 450 -3.78 7.07 11.62
N GLN A 451 -4.35 7.94 12.47
CA GLN A 451 -4.03 7.96 13.91
C GLN A 451 -4.43 6.65 14.60
N THR A 452 -5.61 6.10 14.28
CA THR A 452 -6.03 4.77 14.78
C THR A 452 -4.99 3.71 14.44
N VAL A 453 -4.46 3.69 13.21
CA VAL A 453 -3.37 2.75 12.84
C VAL A 453 -2.16 2.91 13.76
N LEU A 454 -1.65 4.12 13.97
CA LEU A 454 -0.49 4.33 14.85
C LEU A 454 -0.76 3.90 16.29
N HIS A 455 -1.93 4.20 16.83
CA HIS A 455 -2.28 3.81 18.19
C HIS A 455 -2.42 2.30 18.32
N ARG A 456 -2.96 1.61 17.31
CA ARG A 456 -3.00 0.13 17.28
C ARG A 456 -1.60 -0.46 17.29
N LEU A 457 -0.67 0.07 16.51
CA LEU A 457 0.74 -0.35 16.52
C LEU A 457 1.37 -0.16 17.92
N ILE A 458 1.17 1.01 18.54
CA ILE A 458 1.72 1.34 19.85
C ILE A 458 1.13 0.47 20.98
N VAL A 459 -0.19 0.26 20.96
CA VAL A 459 -0.95 -0.39 22.03
C VAL A 459 -0.87 -1.91 21.95
N PHE A 460 -1.08 -2.47 20.75
CA PHE A 460 -1.16 -3.91 20.55
C PHE A 460 0.14 -4.54 20.05
N GLY A 461 1.11 -3.73 19.60
CA GLY A 461 2.34 -4.25 18.99
C GLY A 461 2.08 -5.04 17.72
N GLN A 462 1.01 -4.71 16.98
CA GLN A 462 0.66 -5.36 15.71
C GLN A 462 1.71 -5.03 14.65
N ASP A 463 2.13 -5.99 13.83
CA ASP A 463 3.01 -5.74 12.69
C ASP A 463 2.23 -5.36 11.42
N THR A 464 0.94 -5.66 11.40
CA THR A 464 -0.04 -5.33 10.36
C THR A 464 -1.34 -4.88 11.01
N VAL A 465 -1.85 -3.72 10.62
CA VAL A 465 -3.16 -3.22 11.05
C VAL A 465 -4.17 -3.41 9.94
N ARG A 466 -5.29 -4.06 10.27
CA ARG A 466 -6.45 -4.18 9.39
C ARG A 466 -7.58 -3.28 9.87
N LEU A 467 -8.18 -2.53 8.96
CA LEU A 467 -9.35 -1.70 9.22
C LEU A 467 -10.47 -2.11 8.25
N ARG A 468 -11.72 -2.04 8.71
CA ARG A 468 -12.90 -2.45 7.94
C ARG A 468 -13.95 -1.35 7.94
N GLY A 469 -14.73 -1.27 6.88
CA GLY A 469 -15.76 -0.25 6.67
C GLY A 469 -15.30 0.77 5.65
N ASP A 470 -15.71 2.03 5.79
CA ASP A 470 -15.29 3.09 4.87
C ASP A 470 -13.80 3.39 5.04
N CYS A 471 -13.00 2.85 4.13
CA CYS A 471 -11.54 2.96 4.11
C CYS A 471 -11.00 3.48 2.77
N LEU A 472 -11.89 3.86 1.85
CA LEU A 472 -11.57 4.34 0.50
C LEU A 472 -10.60 5.51 0.56
N HIS A 473 -10.87 6.43 1.49
CA HIS A 473 -10.08 7.63 1.75
C HIS A 473 -8.64 7.34 2.15
N LEU A 474 -8.37 6.29 2.94
CA LEU A 474 -7.00 5.92 3.31
C LEU A 474 -6.18 5.46 2.11
N VAL A 475 -6.79 4.69 1.23
CA VAL A 475 -6.15 4.19 0.00
C VAL A 475 -5.97 5.33 -1.01
N ALA A 476 -6.95 6.22 -1.13
CA ALA A 476 -6.88 7.41 -1.98
C ALA A 476 -5.80 8.42 -1.53
N ARG A 477 -5.42 8.40 -0.24
CA ARG A 477 -4.28 9.16 0.31
C ARG A 477 -2.99 8.35 0.39
N GLU A 478 -2.92 7.22 -0.32
CA GLU A 478 -1.77 6.31 -0.42
C GLU A 478 -1.32 5.62 0.87
N PHE A 479 -1.97 5.91 2.01
CA PHE A 479 -1.55 5.44 3.33
C PHE A 479 -1.86 3.95 3.56
N ALA A 480 -2.86 3.42 2.86
CA ALA A 480 -3.30 2.04 2.96
C ALA A 480 -3.47 1.38 1.60
N THR A 481 -3.72 0.09 1.62
CA THR A 481 -4.06 -0.72 0.44
C THR A 481 -5.28 -1.57 0.75
N PHE A 482 -6.11 -1.84 -0.26
CA PHE A 482 -7.19 -2.82 -0.11
C PHE A 482 -6.61 -4.22 0.01
N ALA A 483 -7.21 -5.00 0.91
CA ALA A 483 -6.84 -6.39 1.19
C ALA A 483 -7.93 -7.39 0.80
N ASP A 484 -9.10 -6.92 0.41
CA ASP A 484 -10.17 -7.73 -0.17
C ASP A 484 -10.54 -7.20 -1.56
N ALA A 485 -11.26 -8.01 -2.33
CA ALA A 485 -11.71 -7.69 -3.69
C ALA A 485 -12.90 -6.70 -3.72
N ASP A 486 -13.59 -6.54 -2.59
CA ASP A 486 -14.76 -5.66 -2.45
C ASP A 486 -14.38 -4.24 -2.00
N GLY A 487 -13.13 -4.01 -1.59
CA GLY A 487 -12.66 -2.72 -1.07
C GLY A 487 -13.20 -2.36 0.31
N ASN A 488 -13.63 -3.34 1.11
CA ASN A 488 -14.19 -3.15 2.45
C ASN A 488 -13.16 -3.28 3.56
N GLU A 489 -12.00 -3.88 3.27
CA GLU A 489 -10.91 -4.07 4.22
C GLU A 489 -9.62 -3.47 3.67
N VAL A 490 -8.94 -2.67 4.49
CA VAL A 490 -7.62 -2.13 4.17
C VAL A 490 -6.57 -2.63 5.14
N ILE A 491 -5.35 -2.76 4.63
CA ILE A 491 -4.16 -3.10 5.41
C ILE A 491 -3.18 -1.95 5.41
N VAL A 492 -2.57 -1.73 6.59
CA VAL A 492 -1.41 -0.88 6.76
C VAL A 492 -0.35 -1.68 7.51
N CYS A 493 0.72 -2.02 6.81
CA CYS A 493 1.87 -2.72 7.38
C CYS A 493 3.21 -2.11 6.98
N GLU A 494 3.20 -1.13 6.06
CA GLU A 494 4.40 -0.63 5.38
C GLU A 494 5.12 0.44 6.21
N PRO A 495 6.39 0.20 6.62
CA PRO A 495 7.17 1.15 7.43
C PRO A 495 7.30 2.54 6.81
N PHE A 496 7.30 2.60 5.47
CA PHE A 496 7.53 3.80 4.67
C PHE A 496 6.37 4.79 4.72
N PHE A 497 5.18 4.36 5.11
CA PHE A 497 4.04 5.25 5.32
C PHE A 497 3.84 5.54 6.81
N VAL A 498 4.07 4.54 7.66
CA VAL A 498 3.90 4.64 9.11
C VAL A 498 4.93 5.57 9.76
N PHE A 499 6.23 5.42 9.44
CA PHE A 499 7.27 6.20 10.12
C PHE A 499 7.24 7.70 9.78
N PRO A 500 7.04 8.12 8.51
CA PRO A 500 6.84 9.53 8.19
C PRO A 500 5.63 10.13 8.91
N LEU A 501 4.52 9.39 9.01
CA LEU A 501 3.34 9.86 9.74
C LEU A 501 3.62 9.99 11.23
N ALA A 502 4.27 8.99 11.83
CA ALA A 502 4.64 9.03 13.24
C ALA A 502 5.61 10.19 13.54
N TYR A 503 6.60 10.43 12.66
CA TYR A 503 7.49 11.59 12.78
C TYR A 503 6.72 12.91 12.72
N LEU A 504 5.79 13.05 11.77
CA LEU A 504 4.95 14.24 11.66
C LEU A 504 4.16 14.48 12.95
N LEU A 505 3.45 13.46 13.41
CA LEU A 505 2.53 13.53 14.54
C LEU A 505 3.22 13.74 15.89
N PHE A 506 4.23 12.95 16.21
CA PHE A 506 4.82 12.93 17.55
C PHE A 506 6.09 13.78 17.67
N GLN A 507 6.88 13.93 16.60
CA GLN A 507 8.14 14.69 16.64
C GLN A 507 7.99 16.12 16.10
N ARG A 508 7.37 16.30 14.93
CA ARG A 508 7.25 17.62 14.31
C ARG A 508 6.14 18.46 14.95
N TRP A 509 4.99 17.86 15.23
CA TRP A 509 3.86 18.56 15.87
C TRP A 509 3.78 18.32 17.38
N GLY A 510 4.49 17.32 17.89
CA GLY A 510 4.63 17.04 19.31
C GLY A 510 3.64 15.97 19.83
N PRO A 511 3.96 15.32 20.96
CA PRO A 511 3.21 14.18 21.47
C PRO A 511 1.71 14.42 21.70
N SER A 512 1.31 15.64 22.07
CA SER A 512 -0.10 16.00 22.23
C SER A 512 -0.87 15.89 20.93
N ASN A 513 -0.28 16.27 19.79
CA ASN A 513 -0.87 16.03 18.47
C ASN A 513 -0.85 14.53 18.11
N GLY A 514 0.17 13.79 18.52
CA GLY A 514 0.25 12.36 18.26
C GLY A 514 -0.78 11.51 19.02
N TYR A 515 -1.11 11.87 20.25
CA TYR A 515 -2.09 11.13 21.06
C TYR A 515 -3.49 11.75 21.02
N LEU A 516 -3.64 13.02 21.40
CA LEU A 516 -4.94 13.71 21.55
C LEU A 516 -4.91 15.06 20.81
N SER A 517 -4.90 15.01 19.48
CA SER A 517 -4.91 16.21 18.63
C SER A 517 -6.28 16.89 18.66
N THR A 518 -6.36 18.04 19.35
CA THR A 518 -7.54 18.89 19.35
C THR A 518 -7.86 19.40 17.94
N SER A 519 -6.86 19.84 17.18
CA SER A 519 -7.06 20.38 15.83
C SER A 519 -7.65 19.35 14.87
N ALA A 520 -7.12 18.12 14.87
CA ALA A 520 -7.65 17.05 14.04
C ALA A 520 -9.07 16.64 14.45
N ALA A 521 -9.33 16.54 15.76
CA ALA A 521 -10.65 16.16 16.25
C ALA A 521 -11.70 17.25 16.03
N SER A 522 -11.32 18.53 16.12
CA SER A 522 -12.20 19.66 15.81
C SER A 522 -12.56 19.75 14.32
N ALA A 523 -11.68 19.30 13.42
CA ALA A 523 -11.93 19.33 11.98
C ALA A 523 -12.94 18.27 11.49
N LEU A 524 -13.28 17.28 12.34
CA LEU A 524 -14.24 16.23 12.00
C LEU A 524 -15.67 16.77 11.95
N HIS A 525 -16.34 16.62 10.81
CA HIS A 525 -17.74 17.02 10.63
C HIS A 525 -18.75 15.92 10.97
N MET A 526 -18.26 14.69 11.15
CA MET A 526 -19.04 13.51 11.53
C MET A 526 -18.18 12.63 12.43
N SER A 527 -18.80 11.63 13.07
CA SER A 527 -18.06 10.66 13.89
C SER A 527 -16.96 9.98 13.06
N PRO A 528 -15.78 9.70 13.64
CA PRO A 528 -14.71 9.05 12.91
C PRO A 528 -15.12 7.61 12.56
N HIS A 529 -14.87 7.18 11.32
CA HIS A 529 -15.13 5.79 10.93
C HIS A 529 -14.35 4.80 11.80
N HIS A 530 -13.13 5.19 12.20
CA HIS A 530 -12.23 4.41 13.03
C HIS A 530 -11.83 5.22 14.25
N PRO A 531 -12.51 5.09 15.41
CA PRO A 531 -12.25 5.92 16.58
C PRO A 531 -10.87 5.62 17.19
N SER A 532 -10.01 6.62 17.29
CA SER A 532 -8.64 6.50 17.85
C SER A 532 -8.55 6.83 19.33
N PHE A 533 -9.45 7.68 19.85
CA PHE A 533 -9.25 8.33 21.16
C PHE A 533 -9.14 7.34 22.33
N HIS A 534 -9.93 6.27 22.33
CA HIS A 534 -9.84 5.24 23.38
C HIS A 534 -8.49 4.51 23.36
N LEU A 535 -7.90 4.30 22.17
CA LEU A 535 -6.54 3.74 22.03
C LEU A 535 -5.49 4.75 22.46
N ALA A 536 -5.64 6.02 22.11
CA ALA A 536 -4.77 7.10 22.54
C ALA A 536 -4.74 7.26 24.06
N SER A 537 -5.87 7.03 24.74
CA SER A 537 -5.96 7.10 26.20
C SER A 537 -5.16 6.02 26.92
N ILE A 538 -4.92 4.85 26.32
CA ILE A 538 -4.20 3.74 26.97
C ILE A 538 -2.78 4.12 27.44
N PRO A 539 -1.86 4.62 26.58
CA PRO A 539 -0.53 5.04 27.02
C PRO A 539 -0.57 6.18 28.05
N LEU A 540 -1.60 7.02 28.02
CA LEU A 540 -1.78 8.14 28.95
C LEU A 540 -2.27 7.65 30.31
N LEU A 541 -3.21 6.70 30.33
CA LEU A 541 -3.70 6.03 31.54
C LEU A 541 -2.61 5.17 32.18
N LEU A 542 -1.74 4.55 31.40
CA LEU A 542 -0.55 3.85 31.91
C LEU A 542 0.36 4.76 32.75
N ILE A 543 0.46 6.04 32.38
CA ILE A 543 1.26 7.03 33.11
C ILE A 543 0.46 7.59 34.30
N ALA A 544 -0.81 7.93 34.08
CA ALA A 544 -1.70 8.48 35.10
C ALA A 544 -1.93 7.53 36.28
N LEU A 545 -1.91 6.21 36.04
CA LEU A 545 -2.26 5.19 37.03
C LEU A 545 -1.04 4.42 37.55
N LYS A 546 0.14 5.05 37.63
CA LYS A 546 1.36 4.42 38.16
C LYS A 546 1.38 4.21 39.68
N GLY A 547 0.48 4.84 40.42
CA GLY A 547 0.37 4.71 41.87
C GLY A 547 0.43 6.02 42.65
N ASP A 548 0.88 7.11 42.02
CA ASP A 548 1.07 8.39 42.71
C ASP A 548 -0.14 9.33 42.62
N SER A 549 -1.06 9.07 41.69
CA SER A 549 -2.23 9.91 41.44
C SER A 549 -3.45 9.44 42.22
N LYS A 550 -4.25 10.38 42.72
CA LYS A 550 -5.57 10.06 43.26
C LYS A 550 -6.51 9.74 42.12
N LEU A 551 -7.51 8.91 42.37
CA LEU A 551 -8.50 8.59 41.35
C LEU A 551 -9.24 9.86 40.87
N CYS A 552 -9.55 10.78 41.79
CA CYS A 552 -10.17 12.07 41.47
C CYS A 552 -9.28 13.03 40.65
N ASP A 553 -7.96 12.78 40.59
CA ASP A 553 -7.06 13.59 39.75
C ASP A 553 -7.19 13.19 38.27
N VAL A 554 -7.54 11.93 38.01
CA VAL A 554 -7.71 11.35 36.67
C VAL A 554 -9.18 11.38 36.23
N PHE A 555 -10.11 11.23 37.18
CA PHE A 555 -11.54 11.17 36.96
C PHE A 555 -12.28 12.27 37.74
N ALA A 556 -13.15 13.03 37.08
CA ALA A 556 -14.04 13.97 37.74
C ALA A 556 -15.33 13.27 38.21
N PHE A 557 -15.79 13.60 39.41
CA PHE A 557 -16.99 13.06 40.06
C PHE A 557 -17.98 14.20 40.37
N SER A 558 -19.26 13.90 40.44
CA SER A 558 -20.28 14.86 40.90
C SER A 558 -20.07 15.16 42.39
N GLU A 559 -20.34 16.39 42.79
CA GLU A 559 -20.25 16.76 44.21
C GLU A 559 -21.39 16.14 45.03
N PRO A 560 -21.12 15.68 46.27
CA PRO A 560 -19.81 15.62 46.93
C PRO A 560 -18.93 14.48 46.37
N ILE A 561 -17.63 14.76 46.19
CA ILE A 561 -16.65 13.77 45.69
C ILE A 561 -16.57 12.60 46.70
N PRO A 562 -16.74 11.34 46.26
CA PRO A 562 -16.67 10.20 47.17
C PRO A 562 -15.30 10.10 47.86
N GLU A 563 -15.28 9.84 49.17
CA GLU A 563 -14.02 9.74 49.93
C GLU A 563 -13.04 8.69 49.35
N TRP A 564 -13.58 7.59 48.80
CA TRP A 564 -12.75 6.56 48.19
C TRP A 564 -12.06 7.04 46.90
N ALA A 565 -12.63 8.00 46.18
CA ALA A 565 -12.01 8.56 44.97
C ALA A 565 -10.81 9.48 45.31
N GLN A 566 -10.69 9.94 46.55
CA GLN A 566 -9.55 10.73 47.02
C GLN A 566 -8.32 9.86 47.36
N GLN A 567 -8.44 8.53 47.32
CA GLN A 567 -7.33 7.62 47.51
C GLN A 567 -6.43 7.60 46.29
N THR A 568 -5.12 7.38 46.51
CA THR A 568 -4.21 7.05 45.42
C THR A 568 -4.61 5.72 44.78
N CYS A 569 -4.39 5.62 43.47
CA CYS A 569 -4.78 4.45 42.69
C CYS A 569 -3.64 4.00 41.79
N LYS A 570 -3.58 2.70 41.53
CA LYS A 570 -2.63 2.09 40.60
C LYS A 570 -3.35 1.14 39.65
N LEU A 571 -2.86 1.06 38.42
CA LEU A 571 -3.31 0.09 37.45
C LEU A 571 -2.89 -1.32 37.90
N VAL A 572 -3.81 -2.27 37.80
CA VAL A 572 -3.54 -3.66 38.15
C VAL A 572 -3.97 -4.58 37.02
N ARG A 573 -3.28 -5.71 36.88
CA ARG A 573 -3.77 -6.86 36.12
C ARG A 573 -4.39 -7.86 37.10
N LEU A 574 -5.42 -8.55 36.66
CA LEU A 574 -5.98 -9.66 37.41
C LEU A 574 -5.37 -10.96 36.90
N THR A 575 -4.95 -11.82 37.82
CA THR A 575 -4.37 -13.13 37.51
C THR A 575 -5.02 -14.20 38.36
N ARG A 576 -5.28 -15.37 37.77
CA ARG A 576 -5.72 -16.55 38.53
C ARG A 576 -4.55 -17.20 39.24
N SER A 577 -4.80 -17.77 40.42
CA SER A 577 -3.86 -18.67 41.10
C SER A 577 -3.57 -19.90 40.22
N GLN A 578 -2.48 -20.64 40.50
CA GLN A 578 -2.14 -21.86 39.76
C GLN A 578 -3.26 -22.92 39.80
N GLU A 579 -4.06 -22.92 40.86
CA GLU A 579 -5.23 -23.80 41.03
C GLU A 579 -6.49 -23.29 40.29
N GLY A 580 -6.44 -22.07 39.72
CA GLY A 580 -7.50 -21.48 38.91
C GLY A 580 -8.69 -20.90 39.68
N THR A 581 -8.75 -21.12 41.00
CA THR A 581 -9.88 -20.82 41.87
C THR A 581 -9.92 -19.38 42.36
N GLU A 582 -8.77 -18.76 42.63
CA GLU A 582 -8.66 -17.43 43.25
C GLU A 582 -8.15 -16.37 42.27
N LEU A 583 -8.69 -15.15 42.38
CA LEU A 583 -8.23 -13.98 41.62
C LEU A 583 -7.39 -13.06 42.48
N HIS A 584 -6.24 -12.66 41.96
CA HIS A 584 -5.34 -11.71 42.59
C HIS A 584 -5.18 -10.47 41.72
N ALA A 585 -5.18 -9.31 42.37
CA ALA A 585 -4.79 -8.05 41.74
C ALA A 585 -3.28 -7.84 41.87
N VAL A 586 -2.58 -7.84 40.73
CA VAL A 586 -1.13 -7.63 40.65
C VAL A 586 -0.88 -6.26 40.04
N PRO A 587 -0.14 -5.35 40.72
CA PRO A 587 0.24 -4.07 40.15
C PRO A 587 0.89 -4.22 38.79
N PHE A 588 0.40 -3.48 37.80
CA PHE A 588 1.01 -3.43 36.50
C PHE A 588 2.12 -2.37 36.51
N SER A 589 3.35 -2.78 36.24
CA SER A 589 4.48 -1.86 36.12
C SER A 589 4.86 -1.73 34.66
N THR A 590 4.97 -0.48 34.19
CA THR A 590 5.45 -0.17 32.84
C THR A 590 6.67 0.72 32.93
N PRO A 591 7.72 0.47 32.13
CA PRO A 591 8.88 1.35 32.08
C PRO A 591 8.61 2.62 31.25
N LEU A 592 7.45 2.76 30.58
CA LEU A 592 7.07 3.99 29.88
C LEU A 592 7.00 5.17 30.87
N PRO A 593 7.55 6.37 30.59
CA PRO A 593 8.21 6.81 29.35
C PRO A 593 9.73 6.58 29.29
N GLN A 594 10.31 5.93 30.31
CA GLN A 594 11.74 5.93 30.60
C GLN A 594 12.54 4.89 29.77
N ARG A 595 11.98 3.71 29.49
CA ARG A 595 12.64 2.67 28.68
C ARG A 595 11.67 2.00 27.70
N GLU A 596 12.28 1.41 26.68
CA GLU A 596 11.63 0.52 25.72
C GLU A 596 11.13 -0.73 26.44
N SER A 597 9.96 -1.21 26.03
CA SER A 597 9.36 -2.43 26.59
C SER A 597 8.52 -3.08 25.50
N GLU A 598 8.54 -4.41 25.49
CA GLU A 598 7.73 -5.26 24.62
C GLU A 598 6.40 -5.66 25.29
N ASP A 599 6.08 -5.08 26.45
CA ASP A 599 4.88 -5.43 27.20
C ASP A 599 3.63 -5.14 26.37
N VAL A 600 2.77 -6.14 26.25
CA VAL A 600 1.44 -6.02 25.66
C VAL A 600 0.59 -5.15 26.58
N TRP A 601 0.09 -4.02 26.08
CA TRP A 601 -0.70 -3.08 26.90
C TRP A 601 -2.19 -3.38 26.84
N ALA A 602 -2.69 -3.86 25.72
CA ALA A 602 -4.10 -4.20 25.59
C ALA A 602 -4.32 -5.45 24.74
N THR A 603 -5.54 -5.97 24.82
CA THR A 603 -6.07 -6.99 23.92
C THR A 603 -7.48 -6.61 23.48
N GLU A 604 -7.92 -7.15 22.35
CA GLU A 604 -9.31 -7.06 21.87
C GLU A 604 -10.11 -8.34 22.18
N SER A 605 -9.45 -9.36 22.75
CA SER A 605 -10.10 -10.63 23.06
C SER A 605 -10.96 -10.53 24.33
N PRO A 606 -12.20 -11.06 24.30
CA PRO A 606 -13.02 -11.20 25.50
C PRO A 606 -12.38 -12.13 26.56
N ASP A 607 -11.37 -12.93 26.20
CA ASP A 607 -10.62 -13.76 27.14
C ASP A 607 -9.88 -12.94 28.21
N TRP A 608 -9.72 -11.63 28.01
CA TRP A 608 -9.22 -10.73 29.05
C TRP A 608 -10.04 -10.84 30.35
N LEU A 609 -11.36 -11.03 30.24
CA LEU A 609 -12.26 -11.20 31.39
C LEU A 609 -12.05 -12.55 32.09
N GLN A 610 -11.45 -13.53 31.42
CA GLN A 610 -11.04 -14.80 32.03
C GLN A 610 -9.70 -14.67 32.76
N HIS A 611 -9.04 -13.52 32.64
CA HIS A 611 -7.77 -13.19 33.27
C HIS A 611 -6.59 -14.02 32.77
N THR A 612 -6.63 -14.38 31.49
CA THR A 612 -5.58 -15.12 30.77
C THR A 612 -4.65 -14.20 29.97
N SER A 613 -5.08 -12.97 29.68
CA SER A 613 -4.27 -11.98 28.96
C SER A 613 -3.22 -11.32 29.86
N ALA A 614 -2.03 -11.06 29.31
CA ALA A 614 -0.97 -10.36 30.02
C ALA A 614 -1.20 -8.84 30.15
N GLY A 615 -2.03 -8.27 29.27
CA GLY A 615 -2.24 -6.82 29.18
C GLY A 615 -3.24 -6.29 30.22
N PRO A 616 -3.02 -5.09 30.80
CA PRO A 616 -3.90 -4.50 31.81
C PRO A 616 -5.18 -3.88 31.23
N PHE A 617 -5.27 -3.70 29.92
CA PHE A 617 -6.45 -3.14 29.25
C PHE A 617 -7.11 -4.15 28.29
N CYS A 618 -8.42 -3.98 28.10
CA CYS A 618 -9.18 -4.63 27.05
C CYS A 618 -9.91 -3.58 26.22
N VAL A 619 -9.63 -3.53 24.92
CA VAL A 619 -10.39 -2.73 23.96
C VAL A 619 -11.63 -3.54 23.57
N ALA A 620 -12.77 -3.15 24.14
CA ALA A 620 -13.94 -4.04 24.25
C ALA A 620 -15.08 -3.71 23.27
N SER A 621 -14.87 -2.74 22.37
CA SER A 621 -15.89 -2.22 21.44
C SER A 621 -16.55 -3.30 20.56
N GLY A 622 -15.86 -4.42 20.30
CA GLY A 622 -16.39 -5.54 19.52
C GLY A 622 -17.40 -6.45 20.26
N PHE A 623 -17.41 -6.46 21.60
CA PHE A 623 -18.25 -7.39 22.39
C PHE A 623 -18.89 -6.75 23.64
N SER A 624 -18.54 -5.51 23.94
CA SER A 624 -19.05 -4.70 25.05
C SER A 624 -19.56 -3.36 24.54
N ARG A 625 -20.36 -2.69 25.36
CA ARG A 625 -20.77 -1.29 25.12
C ARG A 625 -19.68 -0.29 25.54
N ALA A 626 -18.72 -0.70 26.36
CA ALA A 626 -17.52 0.07 26.65
C ALA A 626 -16.52 0.00 25.50
N ASP A 627 -15.77 1.09 25.29
CA ASP A 627 -14.65 1.09 24.35
C ASP A 627 -13.40 0.51 25.01
N LEU A 628 -13.23 0.75 26.32
CA LEU A 628 -12.09 0.28 27.10
C LEU A 628 -12.54 -0.27 28.46
N LEU A 629 -12.01 -1.43 28.84
CA LEU A 629 -12.13 -2.03 30.17
C LEU A 629 -10.74 -2.17 30.80
N PHE A 630 -10.62 -1.87 32.08
CA PHE A 630 -9.40 -2.09 32.86
C PHE A 630 -9.70 -2.12 34.36
N VAL A 631 -8.67 -2.40 35.17
CA VAL A 631 -8.82 -2.55 36.61
C VAL A 631 -7.83 -1.66 37.36
N THR A 632 -8.33 -0.97 38.37
CA THR A 632 -7.51 -0.13 39.27
C THR A 632 -7.64 -0.63 40.71
N GLN A 633 -6.56 -0.51 41.48
CA GLN A 633 -6.56 -0.79 42.91
C GLN A 633 -6.29 0.51 43.68
N LEU A 634 -7.15 0.80 44.66
CA LEU A 634 -7.01 1.94 45.56
C LEU A 634 -5.99 1.65 46.68
N ALA A 635 -5.52 2.69 47.36
CA ALA A 635 -4.56 2.61 48.46
C ALA A 635 -4.97 1.64 49.58
N LYS A 636 -6.27 1.54 49.89
CA LYS A 636 -6.80 0.62 50.91
C LYS A 636 -6.94 -0.83 50.44
N GLY A 637 -6.60 -1.14 49.20
CA GLY A 637 -6.68 -2.48 48.62
C GLY A 637 -7.94 -2.75 47.80
N ASP A 638 -8.94 -1.87 47.87
CA ASP A 638 -10.18 -1.96 47.08
C ASP A 638 -9.89 -1.98 45.58
N VAL A 639 -10.56 -2.86 44.85
CA VAL A 639 -10.39 -3.04 43.40
C VAL A 639 -11.64 -2.55 42.66
N LEU A 640 -11.40 -1.77 41.62
CA LEU A 640 -12.42 -1.15 40.77
C LEU A 640 -12.20 -1.59 39.32
N TYR A 641 -13.21 -2.22 38.72
CA TYR A 641 -13.29 -2.28 37.27
C TYR A 641 -13.71 -0.91 36.74
N VAL A 642 -13.10 -0.47 35.65
CA VAL A 642 -13.46 0.76 34.96
C VAL A 642 -13.97 0.38 33.58
N ALA A 643 -15.24 0.72 33.30
CA ALA A 643 -15.83 0.64 31.98
C ALA A 643 -15.88 2.05 31.39
N LEU A 644 -15.08 2.30 30.35
CA LEU A 644 -14.92 3.63 29.75
C LEU A 644 -15.54 3.69 28.35
N LYS A 645 -16.36 4.72 28.11
CA LYS A 645 -16.82 5.14 26.79
C LYS A 645 -16.17 6.45 26.38
N VAL A 646 -15.63 6.55 25.17
CA VAL A 646 -15.05 7.79 24.63
C VAL A 646 -15.86 8.25 23.43
N VAL A 647 -16.34 9.49 23.47
CA VAL A 647 -17.24 10.05 22.46
C VAL A 647 -16.62 11.30 21.84
N LEU A 648 -16.66 11.42 20.50
CA LEU A 648 -16.30 12.67 19.82
C LEU A 648 -17.37 13.72 20.12
N LYS A 649 -16.95 14.90 20.58
CA LYS A 649 -17.81 16.08 20.76
C LYS A 649 -17.03 17.32 20.32
N ASN A 650 -17.54 17.99 19.29
CA ASN A 650 -16.99 19.24 18.76
C ASN A 650 -18.14 20.11 18.22
N GLU A 651 -17.80 21.25 17.60
CA GLU A 651 -18.76 22.18 17.00
C GLU A 651 -19.70 21.54 15.97
N HIS A 652 -19.26 20.52 15.25
CA HIS A 652 -20.01 19.87 14.16
C HIS A 652 -20.74 18.60 14.61
N VAL A 653 -20.21 17.92 15.63
CA VAL A 653 -20.71 16.65 16.17
C VAL A 653 -21.22 16.91 17.58
N GLY A 654 -22.49 17.30 17.65
CA GLY A 654 -23.19 17.52 18.89
C GLY A 654 -23.44 16.20 19.64
N VAL A 655 -23.21 16.23 20.95
CA VAL A 655 -23.50 15.11 21.85
C VAL A 655 -24.39 15.60 22.97
N SER A 656 -25.63 15.12 23.01
CA SER A 656 -26.58 15.53 24.05
C SER A 656 -26.26 14.86 25.38
N THR A 657 -26.66 15.51 26.48
CA THR A 657 -26.52 14.94 27.83
C THR A 657 -27.35 13.67 27.98
N GLU A 658 -28.49 13.55 27.30
CA GLU A 658 -29.32 12.35 27.26
C GLU A 658 -28.59 11.19 26.60
N TYR A 659 -27.89 11.43 25.49
CA TYR A 659 -27.08 10.40 24.84
C TYR A 659 -25.94 9.91 25.74
N ILE A 660 -25.27 10.82 26.45
CA ILE A 660 -24.23 10.47 27.43
C ILE A 660 -24.80 9.66 28.57
N GLN A 661 -25.98 10.03 29.08
CA GLN A 661 -26.66 9.26 30.12
C GLN A 661 -27.03 7.85 29.63
N LEU A 662 -27.55 7.73 28.39
CA LEU A 662 -27.82 6.44 27.76
C LEU A 662 -26.54 5.58 27.66
N CYS A 663 -25.42 6.19 27.28
CA CYS A 663 -24.13 5.50 27.27
C CYS A 663 -23.77 4.99 28.67
N LEU A 664 -23.78 5.86 29.70
CA LEU A 664 -23.46 5.49 31.09
C LEU A 664 -24.40 4.41 31.65
N ASP A 665 -25.69 4.48 31.36
CA ASP A 665 -26.66 3.48 31.76
C ASP A 665 -26.33 2.11 31.15
N SER A 666 -25.88 2.13 29.91
CA SER A 666 -25.47 0.95 29.17
C SER A 666 -24.18 0.31 29.70
N LEU A 667 -23.35 1.07 30.43
CA LEU A 667 -22.11 0.58 31.05
C LEU A 667 -22.33 -0.07 32.43
N ALA A 668 -23.57 -0.10 32.95
CA ALA A 668 -23.88 -0.82 34.18
C ALA A 668 -23.52 -2.30 34.07
N SER A 669 -23.07 -2.90 35.17
CA SER A 669 -22.55 -4.27 35.21
C SER A 669 -23.50 -5.32 34.59
N GLY A 670 -24.82 -5.14 34.73
CA GLY A 670 -25.84 -6.01 34.13
C GLY A 670 -26.21 -5.71 32.67
N ARG A 671 -25.74 -4.60 32.08
CA ARG A 671 -26.07 -4.12 30.72
C ARG A 671 -24.85 -3.93 29.81
N LEU A 672 -23.65 -4.13 30.35
CA LEU A 672 -22.37 -3.86 29.69
C LEU A 672 -22.14 -4.71 28.45
N PHE A 673 -22.60 -5.96 28.44
CA PHE A 673 -22.42 -6.90 27.33
C PHE A 673 -23.74 -7.08 26.57
N GLN A 674 -23.66 -7.22 25.23
CA GLN A 674 -24.83 -7.42 24.38
C GLN A 674 -25.52 -8.75 24.69
N ALA A 675 -26.85 -8.80 24.74
CA ALA A 675 -27.63 -9.95 25.19
C ALA A 675 -27.41 -11.22 24.31
N SER A 676 -26.40 -12.01 24.67
CA SER A 676 -26.10 -13.32 24.11
C SER A 676 -25.83 -14.31 25.25
N ASN A 677 -25.84 -15.61 24.98
CA ASN A 677 -25.49 -16.61 26.00
C ASN A 677 -24.07 -16.40 26.55
N SER A 678 -23.15 -15.92 25.71
CA SER A 678 -21.78 -15.55 26.12
C SER A 678 -21.76 -14.37 27.09
N ALA A 679 -22.66 -13.38 26.94
CA ALA A 679 -22.68 -12.20 27.80
C ALA A 679 -23.00 -12.51 29.26
N LYS A 680 -23.87 -13.49 29.54
CA LYS A 680 -24.13 -13.93 30.92
C LYS A 680 -22.87 -14.49 31.58
N GLN A 681 -22.08 -15.25 30.84
CA GLN A 681 -20.81 -15.78 31.34
C GLN A 681 -19.79 -14.66 31.55
N LEU A 682 -19.70 -13.70 30.63
CA LEU A 682 -18.82 -12.54 30.75
C LEU A 682 -19.16 -11.67 31.97
N SER A 683 -20.44 -11.45 32.26
CA SER A 683 -20.89 -10.73 33.46
C SER A 683 -20.51 -11.45 34.76
N LEU A 684 -20.52 -12.79 34.79
CA LEU A 684 -20.11 -13.55 35.98
C LEU A 684 -18.63 -13.35 36.31
N TYR A 685 -17.77 -13.21 35.30
CA TYR A 685 -16.35 -12.95 35.54
C TYR A 685 -16.12 -11.61 36.25
N LEU A 686 -16.88 -10.56 35.90
CA LEU A 686 -16.80 -9.25 36.58
C LEU A 686 -17.22 -9.29 38.05
N GLN A 687 -18.01 -10.30 38.45
CA GLN A 687 -18.50 -10.46 39.83
C GLN A 687 -17.62 -11.38 40.67
N THR A 688 -16.57 -11.98 40.08
CA THR A 688 -15.72 -12.93 40.79
C THR A 688 -14.98 -12.20 41.92
N PRO A 689 -15.08 -12.68 43.18
CA PRO A 689 -14.39 -12.05 44.30
C PRO A 689 -12.87 -12.02 44.09
N ILE A 690 -12.26 -10.90 44.48
CA ILE A 690 -10.81 -10.71 44.39
C ILE A 690 -10.23 -10.85 45.80
N VAL A 691 -9.21 -11.68 45.93
CA VAL A 691 -8.55 -11.95 47.21
C VAL A 691 -8.05 -10.64 47.82
N GLY A 692 -8.50 -10.36 49.05
CA GLY A 692 -8.14 -9.16 49.79
C GLY A 692 -8.99 -7.91 49.51
N SER A 693 -9.85 -7.90 48.49
CA SER A 693 -10.72 -6.76 48.14
C SER A 693 -12.22 -7.04 48.21
N GLY A 694 -12.63 -8.31 48.32
CA GLY A 694 -14.04 -8.69 48.31
C GLY A 694 -14.66 -8.60 46.91
N GLN A 695 -15.95 -8.23 46.83
CA GLN A 695 -16.64 -8.11 45.55
C GLN A 695 -16.22 -6.79 44.86
N PRO A 696 -15.66 -6.87 43.64
CA PRO A 696 -15.16 -5.69 42.93
C PRO A 696 -16.31 -4.77 42.52
N ARG A 697 -16.07 -3.45 42.55
CA ARG A 697 -17.06 -2.44 42.12
C ARG A 697 -16.82 -2.04 40.66
N MET A 698 -17.88 -1.61 39.99
CA MET A 698 -17.82 -1.09 38.62
C MET A 698 -17.88 0.45 38.62
N LEU A 699 -16.87 1.10 38.06
CA LEU A 699 -16.87 2.52 37.75
C LEU A 699 -17.29 2.72 36.30
N ARG A 700 -18.44 3.38 36.09
CA ARG A 700 -18.95 3.74 34.75
C ARG A 700 -18.37 5.09 34.37
N ALA A 701 -17.37 5.08 33.49
CA ALA A 701 -16.68 6.29 33.07
C ALA A 701 -17.06 6.66 31.64
N PHE A 702 -17.11 7.96 31.36
CA PHE A 702 -17.16 8.46 29.99
C PHE A 702 -16.14 9.58 29.77
N ALA A 703 -15.82 9.84 28.51
CA ALA A 703 -15.02 10.97 28.07
C ALA A 703 -15.68 11.59 26.84
N THR A 704 -15.64 12.93 26.74
CA THR A 704 -15.88 13.64 25.49
C THR A 704 -14.63 14.41 25.08
N PHE A 705 -14.34 14.45 23.78
CA PHE A 705 -13.16 15.12 23.24
C PHE A 705 -13.47 15.65 21.82
N PRO A 706 -12.92 16.80 21.39
CA PRO A 706 -12.08 17.73 22.15
C PRO A 706 -12.83 18.53 23.22
N GLU A 707 -14.15 18.67 23.11
CA GLU A 707 -14.94 19.42 24.08
C GLU A 707 -15.31 18.55 25.29
N ALA A 708 -14.96 19.02 26.49
CA ALA A 708 -15.30 18.33 27.73
C ALA A 708 -16.81 18.44 28.02
N THR A 709 -17.32 17.44 28.74
CA THR A 709 -18.68 17.48 29.30
C THR A 709 -18.56 17.30 30.81
N GLU A 710 -19.14 18.23 31.55
CA GLU A 710 -19.11 18.20 33.00
C GLU A 710 -20.08 17.15 33.54
N ILE A 711 -19.65 16.38 34.53
CA ILE A 711 -20.48 15.36 35.15
C ILE A 711 -21.69 15.95 35.90
N GLY A 712 -21.56 17.19 36.40
CA GLY A 712 -22.64 17.91 37.07
C GLY A 712 -23.79 18.32 36.14
N ALA A 713 -23.57 18.30 34.82
CA ALA A 713 -24.61 18.57 33.84
C ALA A 713 -25.53 17.35 33.59
N LEU A 714 -25.18 16.17 34.11
CA LEU A 714 -25.97 14.96 33.92
C LEU A 714 -27.07 14.84 34.99
N PRO A 715 -28.26 14.32 34.65
CA PRO A 715 -29.33 14.06 35.60
C PRO A 715 -28.87 13.18 36.76
N GLU A 716 -29.54 13.22 37.91
CA GLU A 716 -29.23 12.31 39.02
C GLU A 716 -29.32 10.83 38.60
N ASP A 717 -28.41 10.02 39.12
CA ASP A 717 -28.29 8.61 38.77
C ASP A 717 -28.72 7.73 39.95
N PHE A 718 -29.62 6.79 39.69
CA PHE A 718 -30.13 5.85 40.69
C PHE A 718 -29.42 4.50 40.70
N SER A 719 -28.44 4.30 39.81
CA SER A 719 -27.63 3.08 39.78
C SER A 719 -26.66 3.02 40.97
N SER A 720 -26.43 1.81 41.50
CA SER A 720 -25.42 1.57 42.55
C SER A 720 -23.98 1.70 42.05
N ASP A 721 -23.77 1.56 40.73
CA ASP A 721 -22.44 1.64 40.12
C ASP A 721 -22.04 3.12 39.98
N PRO A 722 -20.95 3.62 40.61
CA PRO A 722 -20.56 5.02 40.52
C PRO A 722 -20.28 5.45 39.08
N ARG A 723 -20.50 6.74 38.79
CA ARG A 723 -20.18 7.37 37.51
C ARG A 723 -19.05 8.39 37.63
N ALA A 724 -18.26 8.53 36.57
CA ALA A 724 -17.19 9.52 36.49
C ALA A 724 -16.96 10.03 35.06
N VAL A 725 -16.30 11.19 34.94
CA VAL A 725 -15.77 11.71 33.67
C VAL A 725 -14.26 11.53 33.67
N LEU A 726 -13.71 10.88 32.64
CA LEU A 726 -12.26 10.86 32.43
C LEU A 726 -11.79 12.24 31.99
N ARG A 727 -10.82 12.80 32.70
CA ARG A 727 -10.28 14.14 32.45
C ARG A 727 -9.34 14.17 31.25
N MET A 728 -9.88 14.40 30.06
CA MET A 728 -9.11 14.43 28.82
C MET A 728 -8.07 15.57 28.80
N ASP A 729 -8.31 16.68 29.50
CA ASP A 729 -7.36 17.78 29.67
C ASP A 729 -6.10 17.33 30.44
N VAL A 730 -6.29 16.48 31.46
CA VAL A 730 -5.19 15.90 32.24
C VAL A 730 -4.41 14.92 31.37
N LEU A 731 -5.09 14.04 30.63
CA LEU A 731 -4.43 13.10 29.72
C LEU A 731 -3.67 13.83 28.61
N GLN A 732 -4.23 14.89 28.05
CA GLN A 732 -3.56 15.69 27.03
C GLN A 732 -2.28 16.35 27.57
N LYS A 733 -2.31 16.92 28.78
CA LYS A 733 -1.08 17.42 29.45
C LYS A 733 -0.05 16.32 29.69
N LEU A 734 -0.50 15.14 30.12
CA LEU A 734 0.39 13.99 30.33
C LEU A 734 1.05 13.53 29.03
N SER A 735 0.37 13.66 27.89
CA SER A 735 0.92 13.24 26.60
C SER A 735 2.23 13.96 26.26
N GLU A 736 2.38 15.24 26.65
CA GLU A 736 3.58 16.04 26.44
C GLU A 736 4.80 15.50 27.19
N SER A 737 4.58 14.70 28.24
CA SER A 737 5.66 14.04 28.99
C SER A 737 6.21 12.79 28.29
N ILE A 738 5.55 12.30 27.24
CA ILE A 738 5.99 11.12 26.48
C ILE A 738 7.01 11.57 25.42
N PRO A 739 8.29 11.17 25.53
CA PRO A 739 9.28 11.53 24.53
C PRO A 739 9.00 10.79 23.23
N TRP A 740 9.21 11.46 22.09
CA TRP A 740 9.10 10.86 20.75
C TRP A 740 9.81 9.50 20.65
N LYS A 741 11.00 9.39 21.24
CA LYS A 741 11.78 8.15 21.24
C LYS A 741 10.96 6.96 21.75
N ALA A 742 10.13 7.13 22.79
CA ALA A 742 9.32 6.04 23.34
C ALA A 742 8.22 5.58 22.35
N SER A 743 7.50 6.52 21.73
CA SER A 743 6.48 6.20 20.72
C SER A 743 7.11 5.58 19.47
N ARG A 744 8.24 6.12 19.01
CA ARG A 744 8.98 5.59 17.87
C ARG A 744 9.48 4.17 18.12
N SER A 745 10.07 3.90 19.28
CA SER A 745 10.59 2.56 19.60
C SER A 745 9.46 1.53 19.71
N ARG A 746 8.27 1.92 20.20
CA ARG A 746 7.09 1.05 20.18
C ARG A 746 6.61 0.72 18.77
N ILE A 747 6.54 1.72 17.88
CA ILE A 747 6.20 1.51 16.47
C ILE A 747 7.26 0.64 15.78
N TYR A 748 8.54 0.88 16.09
CA TYR A 748 9.66 0.10 15.56
C TYR A 748 9.60 -1.36 16.02
N ALA A 749 9.35 -1.62 17.30
CA ALA A 749 9.22 -2.96 17.83
C ALA A 749 8.03 -3.71 17.20
N ALA A 750 6.91 -3.02 17.03
CA ALA A 750 5.69 -3.57 16.43
C ALA A 750 5.90 -3.95 14.97
N LEU A 751 6.43 -3.03 14.16
CA LEU A 751 6.66 -3.28 12.74
C LEU A 751 7.89 -4.16 12.52
N ILE A 752 9.05 -3.76 13.02
CA ILE A 752 10.34 -4.33 12.62
C ILE A 752 10.74 -5.50 13.50
N ASP A 753 10.89 -5.31 14.83
CA ASP A 753 11.49 -6.34 15.69
C ASP A 753 10.63 -7.60 15.75
N ARG A 754 9.32 -7.46 15.95
CA ARG A 754 8.39 -8.60 15.97
C ARG A 754 8.43 -9.39 14.67
N ARG A 755 8.42 -8.71 13.53
CA ARG A 755 8.46 -9.37 12.22
C ARG A 755 9.81 -10.05 11.99
N LYS A 756 10.91 -9.39 12.33
CA LYS A 756 12.24 -10.00 12.29
C LYS A 756 12.28 -11.29 13.12
N GLN A 757 11.74 -11.27 14.34
CA GLN A 757 11.68 -12.46 15.18
C GLN A 757 10.87 -13.59 14.53
N LEU A 758 9.77 -13.27 13.86
CA LEU A 758 8.96 -14.27 13.13
C LEU A 758 9.66 -14.83 11.89
N MET A 759 10.39 -13.99 11.15
CA MET A 759 11.03 -14.38 9.89
C MET A 759 12.34 -15.14 10.09
N VAL A 760 13.18 -14.69 11.01
CA VAL A 760 14.56 -15.18 11.15
C VAL A 760 14.93 -15.54 12.60
N GLY A 761 14.02 -15.38 13.56
CA GLY A 761 14.30 -15.59 14.98
C GLY A 761 15.46 -14.70 15.46
N ASP A 762 16.37 -15.31 16.22
CA ASP A 762 17.55 -14.64 16.76
C ASP A 762 18.70 -14.52 15.74
N ALA A 763 18.52 -15.01 14.51
CA ALA A 763 19.56 -14.95 13.49
C ALA A 763 19.86 -13.49 13.09
N SER A 764 21.15 -13.17 12.98
CA SER A 764 21.58 -11.84 12.55
C SER A 764 21.33 -11.65 11.06
N ILE A 765 20.59 -10.60 10.72
CA ILE A 765 20.44 -10.09 9.35
C ILE A 765 21.46 -9.01 9.00
N GLN A 766 22.31 -8.62 9.97
CA GLN A 766 23.42 -7.69 9.72
C GLN A 766 24.54 -8.37 8.94
N VAL A 767 25.24 -7.58 8.14
CA VAL A 767 26.45 -8.01 7.43
C VAL A 767 27.66 -7.30 8.06
N ASP A 768 28.74 -8.04 8.29
CA ASP A 768 29.93 -7.55 9.03
C ASP A 768 30.70 -6.47 8.27
N SER A 769 30.81 -6.61 6.95
CA SER A 769 31.47 -5.64 6.07
C SER A 769 30.78 -5.63 4.71
N GLU A 770 30.97 -4.55 3.95
CA GLU A 770 30.51 -4.45 2.57
C GLU A 770 30.99 -5.71 1.83
N GLY A 771 30.04 -6.53 1.38
CA GLY A 771 30.36 -7.52 0.35
C GLY A 771 30.71 -6.74 -0.89
N ARG A 772 31.99 -6.34 -1.04
CA ARG A 772 32.49 -5.99 -2.35
C ARG A 772 32.27 -7.22 -3.20
N MET A 773 31.42 -7.05 -4.20
CA MET A 773 31.36 -7.98 -5.32
C MET A 773 32.81 -8.18 -5.79
N PRO A 774 33.28 -9.41 -6.04
CA PRO A 774 34.57 -9.60 -6.67
C PRO A 774 34.66 -8.67 -7.89
N ASP A 775 35.76 -7.94 -8.04
CA ASP A 775 35.94 -6.94 -9.11
C ASP A 775 35.72 -7.56 -10.52
N ASP A 776 35.76 -8.89 -10.63
CA ASP A 776 35.42 -9.71 -11.80
C ASP A 776 33.98 -9.54 -12.34
N PHE A 777 33.06 -8.92 -11.58
CA PHE A 777 31.68 -8.65 -12.03
C PHE A 777 31.45 -7.22 -12.54
N THR A 778 32.46 -6.35 -12.45
CA THR A 778 32.37 -4.93 -12.85
C THR A 778 33.05 -4.60 -14.18
N GLU A 779 33.56 -5.59 -14.92
CA GLU A 779 34.21 -5.42 -16.24
C GLU A 779 33.47 -6.04 -17.43
#